data_AF-A0A3M6THB3-F1
#
_entry.id   AF-A0A3M6THB3-F1
#
_cell.length_a   1.000
_cell.length_b   1.000
_cell.length_c   1.000
_cell.angle_alpha   90.00
_cell.angle_beta   90.00
_cell.angle_gamma   90.00
#
_symmetry.space_group_name_H-M   'P 1'
#
loop_
_entity.id
_entity.type
_entity.pdbx_description
1 polymer ?
#
loop_
_entity_poly.entity_id
_entity_poly.type
_entity_poly.pdbx_seq_one_letter_code
_entity_poly.pdbx_strand_id
1 'polypeptide(L)'
;MAAGALYTYPDNFRAYKILIAAEYSGAKVTLPSFKFGETNQSAEFLKKFPLGKHYIVFLLTSQYPQFHLVSNDQLRGKTPLEGALIQQYVNFADQEILPAVVTWVFPTLGLMQFNKQATDKAMGDVKKALTVLNTALLTRTFLVGERVTLADIAVGCNLLMLYKQVMEPSFRAQFGNVNRWFLTIVNQPQFKKILGEVKLCETMAKFDGKKFAELHPKKDEKKDKKAKSPKEEKPKQEQPKKEKKEKPKKEEDDEVDDVPKEPKSKDPYAGLPKSSFDMDAFKRVYSNKDTVTEAIPYFWEHFNKEDYSIWLAEYMYDDELKRIFMSCNLVGGMFQRLEKLRKTAFASVIIFGEDGNISISGVWICRTQKLAFDLNDDWAVDSPSYKFTKLDADNPEHKKLVNEYMAWEGDFGGKNRYVTSVLHKAFTACLMRKMADIVSVDICATVTTGLESVAAEECEEKLGCKSIRKGRGRIYFDIPTNSFMQLKSLRSVEHLFVVVKEFQEDSSEGFDCHSPDILEKLYKLPQALDWKSSLFMWKQFKGYSGAIFKNENDDLNCNRDGFVTVKNGGGSSKEGDESVAEEMEDESEAPVKRMKHGNENSGQPKASEEDDSEETVLPSSVDLGVTSTSTNAKPLEVADQLVLPRFRVTCTRTGNNHSFSSQEAAAKFGGGINDGFGWRVDLSHPDIEVLLHIVDNSVVIGIALTKESRGKRNIAHFGPTNLKSSIAYCMLSLANIKPGDVVCDPMCGGGSIPIEASLSWPTSFHLCGDHHELAPARTLANVQNVVELQLEKKKTLPLDIFQWDVCNLPLKANSIDVFISDLPFGKRSGSKHENWKLYPKALEEMARVCSVGSGRAVLLTQDKKVMWKAVNSSRQWKKDLTLWINIGGLKAGIYVLTRTK
;
A
#
# COMPACT_ATOMS: atom_id res chain seq x y z
N MET A 1 11.69 -22.93 41.96
CA MET A 1 11.02 -23.79 40.96
C MET A 1 9.53 -23.51 40.98
N ALA A 2 8.93 -23.01 39.90
CA ALA A 2 7.47 -22.91 39.81
C ALA A 2 6.88 -24.33 39.70
N ALA A 3 5.88 -24.65 40.53
CA ALA A 3 5.25 -25.97 40.57
C ALA A 3 3.73 -25.83 40.52
N GLY A 4 3.09 -26.28 39.44
CA GLY A 4 1.67 -26.00 39.19
C GLY A 4 0.99 -27.01 38.28
N ALA A 5 -0.33 -27.07 38.37
CA ALA A 5 -1.16 -27.91 37.52
C ALA A 5 -1.50 -27.21 36.20
N LEU A 6 -1.30 -27.88 35.06
CA LEU A 6 -1.73 -27.47 33.72
C LEU A 6 -2.93 -28.30 33.29
N TYR A 7 -4.11 -27.70 33.28
CA TYR A 7 -5.34 -28.37 32.83
C TYR A 7 -5.42 -28.36 31.29
N THR A 8 -5.18 -29.50 30.64
CA THR A 8 -5.19 -29.66 29.17
C THR A 8 -5.65 -31.05 28.77
N TYR A 9 -6.16 -31.21 27.54
CA TYR A 9 -6.36 -32.51 26.89
C TYR A 9 -5.10 -32.92 26.11
N PRO A 10 -4.98 -34.19 25.67
CA PRO A 10 -3.85 -34.69 24.87
C PRO A 10 -3.61 -33.96 23.55
N ASP A 11 -2.42 -34.12 22.99
CA ASP A 11 -1.98 -33.57 21.68
C ASP A 11 -2.13 -32.05 21.51
N ASN A 12 -2.18 -31.31 22.61
CA ASN A 12 -2.52 -29.90 22.52
C ASN A 12 -1.37 -28.99 22.13
N PHE A 13 -1.45 -28.43 20.91
CA PHE A 13 -0.44 -27.50 20.40
C PHE A 13 -0.21 -26.26 21.27
N ARG A 14 -1.19 -25.86 22.10
CA ARG A 14 -1.06 -24.73 23.03
C ARG A 14 -0.39 -25.11 24.35
N ALA A 15 -0.44 -26.39 24.76
CA ALA A 15 0.22 -26.88 25.96
C ALA A 15 1.73 -27.09 25.75
N TYR A 16 2.16 -27.47 24.54
CA TYR A 16 3.56 -27.79 24.24
C TYR A 16 4.56 -26.70 24.64
N LYS A 17 4.25 -25.41 24.39
CA LYS A 17 5.13 -24.29 24.78
C LYS A 17 5.44 -24.30 26.28
N ILE A 18 4.43 -24.56 27.12
CA ILE A 18 4.55 -24.57 28.59
C ILE A 18 5.33 -25.82 29.03
N LEU A 19 5.00 -26.98 28.48
CA LEU A 19 5.61 -28.25 28.85
C LEU A 19 7.09 -28.34 28.45
N ILE A 20 7.44 -27.85 27.25
CA ILE A 20 8.84 -27.80 26.78
C ILE A 20 9.65 -26.80 27.61
N ALA A 21 9.12 -25.59 27.87
CA ALA A 21 9.78 -24.61 28.72
C ALA A 21 9.99 -25.11 30.16
N ALA A 22 9.01 -25.84 30.70
CA ALA A 22 9.12 -26.48 32.01
C ALA A 22 10.20 -27.56 32.03
N GLU A 23 10.27 -28.43 31.01
CA GLU A 23 11.28 -29.48 30.90
C GLU A 23 12.71 -28.92 30.80
N TYR A 24 12.94 -27.88 29.99
CA TYR A 24 14.22 -27.15 29.94
C TYR A 24 14.61 -26.49 31.28
N SER A 25 13.63 -26.24 32.15
CA SER A 25 13.82 -25.51 33.41
C SER A 25 13.72 -26.41 34.65
N GLY A 26 13.48 -27.71 34.48
CA GLY A 26 13.19 -28.65 35.57
C GLY A 26 11.92 -28.33 36.38
N ALA A 27 11.03 -27.49 35.85
CA ALA A 27 9.83 -27.03 36.55
C ALA A 27 8.78 -28.16 36.62
N LYS A 28 8.26 -28.44 37.83
CA LYS A 28 7.31 -29.54 38.04
C LYS A 28 5.88 -29.10 37.65
N VAL A 29 5.50 -29.38 36.41
CA VAL A 29 4.13 -29.19 35.92
C VAL A 29 3.36 -30.51 35.99
N THR A 30 2.24 -30.54 36.72
CA THR A 30 1.34 -31.70 36.77
C THR A 30 0.23 -31.57 35.73
N LEU A 31 -0.27 -32.70 35.23
CA LEU A 31 -1.36 -32.77 34.25
C LEU A 31 -2.58 -33.46 34.89
N PRO A 32 -3.51 -32.72 35.51
CA PRO A 32 -4.75 -33.30 36.04
C PRO A 32 -5.62 -33.86 34.91
N SER A 33 -6.43 -34.87 35.22
CA SER A 33 -7.46 -35.37 34.31
C SER A 33 -8.38 -34.23 33.87
N PHE A 34 -8.47 -34.02 32.56
CA PHE A 34 -9.23 -32.93 31.96
C PHE A 34 -9.84 -33.39 30.63
N LYS A 35 -11.16 -33.23 30.51
CA LYS A 35 -11.91 -33.46 29.27
C LYS A 35 -12.51 -32.15 28.78
N PHE A 36 -12.19 -31.78 27.55
CA PHE A 36 -12.78 -30.60 26.92
C PHE A 36 -14.26 -30.82 26.61
N GLY A 37 -15.10 -29.83 26.92
CA GLY A 37 -16.57 -29.93 26.82
C GLY A 37 -17.24 -30.42 28.10
N GLU A 38 -16.56 -31.21 28.93
CA GLU A 38 -17.08 -31.68 30.23
C GLU A 38 -16.44 -30.88 31.38
N THR A 39 -15.13 -31.03 31.61
CA THR A 39 -14.44 -30.48 32.77
C THR A 39 -14.46 -28.96 32.79
N ASN A 40 -14.28 -28.29 31.65
CA ASN A 40 -14.30 -26.82 31.58
C ASN A 40 -15.69 -26.19 31.62
N GLN A 41 -16.77 -26.99 31.68
CA GLN A 41 -18.14 -26.53 31.88
C GLN A 41 -18.66 -26.83 33.30
N SER A 42 -17.90 -27.57 34.13
CA SER A 42 -18.34 -27.90 35.48
C SER A 42 -18.34 -26.66 36.39
N ALA A 43 -19.29 -26.60 37.33
CA ALA A 43 -19.41 -25.48 38.26
C ALA A 43 -18.14 -25.31 39.12
N GLU A 44 -17.48 -26.42 39.48
CA GLU A 44 -16.23 -26.44 40.24
C GLU A 44 -15.07 -25.84 39.45
N PHE A 45 -14.96 -26.18 38.17
CA PHE A 45 -13.92 -25.64 37.29
C PHE A 45 -14.18 -24.16 36.98
N LEU A 46 -15.42 -23.78 36.69
CA LEU A 46 -15.81 -22.38 36.45
C LEU A 46 -15.64 -21.51 37.69
N LYS A 47 -15.88 -22.04 38.90
CA LYS A 47 -15.59 -21.35 40.16
C LYS A 47 -14.10 -21.01 40.33
N LYS A 48 -13.20 -21.87 39.81
CA LYS A 48 -11.75 -21.66 39.84
C LYS A 48 -11.24 -20.88 38.62
N PHE A 49 -11.92 -20.98 37.48
CA PHE A 49 -11.54 -20.42 36.19
C PHE A 49 -12.79 -19.84 35.46
N PRO A 50 -13.25 -18.62 35.83
CA PRO A 50 -14.55 -18.08 35.41
C PRO A 50 -14.80 -17.99 33.89
N LEU A 51 -13.74 -17.95 33.08
CA LEU A 51 -13.85 -17.86 31.62
C LEU A 51 -14.01 -19.23 30.92
N GLY A 52 -14.07 -20.35 31.66
CA GLY A 52 -14.13 -21.71 31.07
C GLY A 52 -12.93 -22.06 30.17
N LYS A 53 -11.85 -21.27 30.28
CA LYS A 53 -10.61 -21.46 29.53
C LYS A 53 -9.87 -22.69 30.07
N HIS A 54 -9.23 -23.38 29.15
CA HIS A 54 -8.35 -24.51 29.38
C HIS A 54 -6.92 -24.08 28.98
N TYR A 55 -5.90 -24.88 29.31
CA TYR A 55 -4.48 -24.46 29.35
C TYR A 55 -4.24 -23.32 30.35
N ILE A 56 -4.43 -23.63 31.63
CA ILE A 56 -4.16 -22.70 32.73
C ILE A 56 -3.18 -23.33 33.71
N VAL A 57 -2.10 -22.59 33.96
CA VAL A 57 -1.17 -22.70 35.09
C VAL A 57 -1.31 -21.42 35.92
N PHE A 58 -1.47 -21.55 37.25
CA PHE A 58 -1.53 -20.42 38.20
C PHE A 58 -2.48 -19.26 37.82
N LEU A 59 -3.74 -19.55 37.47
CA LEU A 59 -4.81 -18.56 37.18
C LEU A 59 -4.58 -17.63 35.96
N LEU A 60 -3.44 -17.73 35.27
CA LEU A 60 -3.10 -16.90 34.11
C LEU A 60 -3.88 -17.34 32.86
N THR A 61 -4.46 -16.39 32.12
CA THR A 61 -5.40 -16.68 31.01
C THR A 61 -4.85 -16.42 29.59
N SER A 62 -3.58 -16.01 29.50
CA SER A 62 -2.78 -15.83 28.27
C SER A 62 -1.58 -16.78 28.30
N GLN A 63 -1.06 -17.19 27.12
CA GLN A 63 0.00 -18.21 27.06
C GLN A 63 1.35 -17.71 27.59
N TYR A 64 1.78 -16.50 27.20
CA TYR A 64 3.14 -16.02 27.47
C TYR A 64 3.49 -15.98 28.97
N PRO A 65 2.68 -15.37 29.87
CA PRO A 65 2.96 -15.39 31.30
C PRO A 65 3.08 -16.80 31.89
N GLN A 66 2.36 -17.79 31.34
CA GLN A 66 2.40 -19.16 31.84
C GLN A 66 3.72 -19.86 31.52
N PHE A 67 4.18 -19.81 30.26
CA PHE A 67 5.45 -20.44 29.91
C PHE A 67 6.66 -19.62 30.37
N HIS A 68 6.53 -18.30 30.51
CA HIS A 68 7.54 -17.46 31.16
C HIS A 68 7.67 -17.74 32.67
N LEU A 69 6.56 -18.06 33.37
CA LEU A 69 6.60 -18.39 34.80
C LEU A 69 7.36 -19.69 35.08
N VAL A 70 7.19 -20.72 34.23
CA VAL A 70 7.90 -22.00 34.36
C VAL A 70 9.30 -22.01 33.73
N SER A 71 9.69 -20.94 33.03
CA SER A 71 11.02 -20.85 32.41
C SER A 71 12.11 -20.41 33.40
N ASN A 72 13.34 -20.88 33.18
CA ASN A 72 14.54 -20.37 33.84
C ASN A 72 15.06 -19.10 33.15
N ASP A 73 16.09 -18.47 33.73
CA ASP A 73 16.63 -17.20 33.22
C ASP A 73 17.36 -17.36 31.88
N GLN A 74 17.92 -18.54 31.59
CA GLN A 74 18.52 -18.83 30.29
C GLN A 74 17.48 -18.75 29.16
N LEU A 75 16.28 -19.30 29.37
CA LEU A 75 15.20 -19.24 28.39
C LEU A 75 14.63 -17.82 28.20
N ARG A 76 14.75 -16.94 29.22
CA ARG A 76 14.26 -15.55 29.23
C ARG A 76 15.23 -14.54 28.63
N GLY A 77 16.49 -14.94 28.40
CA GLY A 77 17.57 -14.05 27.99
C GLY A 77 18.32 -13.46 29.20
N LYS A 78 19.62 -13.23 29.02
CA LYS A 78 20.53 -12.71 30.05
C LYS A 78 20.61 -11.19 30.09
N THR A 79 20.21 -10.52 29.01
CA THR A 79 20.24 -9.06 28.91
C THR A 79 18.84 -8.49 28.61
N PRO A 80 18.58 -7.21 28.94
CA PRO A 80 17.31 -6.56 28.57
C PRO A 80 17.03 -6.60 27.05
N LEU A 81 18.08 -6.52 26.23
CA LEU A 81 17.98 -6.63 24.77
C LEU A 81 17.57 -8.04 24.32
N GLU A 82 18.17 -9.09 24.88
CA GLU A 82 17.77 -10.48 24.61
C GLU A 82 16.31 -10.72 25.03
N GLY A 83 15.91 -10.25 26.21
CA GLY A 83 14.51 -10.35 26.68
C GLY A 83 13.52 -9.65 25.76
N ALA A 84 13.86 -8.45 25.24
CA ALA A 84 13.04 -7.74 24.28
C ALA A 84 12.94 -8.47 22.92
N LEU A 85 14.06 -9.01 22.41
CA LEU A 85 14.08 -9.81 21.18
C LEU A 85 13.29 -11.13 21.34
N ILE A 86 13.35 -11.76 22.51
CA ILE A 86 12.55 -12.94 22.83
C ILE A 86 11.07 -12.61 22.82
N GLN A 87 10.66 -11.50 23.45
CA GLN A 87 9.28 -11.02 23.41
C GLN A 87 8.82 -10.72 21.97
N GLN A 88 9.67 -10.10 21.15
CA GLN A 88 9.38 -9.84 19.74
C GLN A 88 9.07 -11.14 18.98
N TYR A 89 9.91 -12.17 19.11
CA TYR A 89 9.67 -13.45 18.43
C TYR A 89 8.47 -14.23 18.96
N VAL A 90 8.17 -14.14 20.27
CA VAL A 90 6.93 -14.70 20.83
C VAL A 90 5.70 -13.99 20.23
N ASN A 91 5.72 -12.66 20.17
CA ASN A 91 4.62 -11.88 19.60
C ASN A 91 4.45 -12.17 18.11
N PHE A 92 5.55 -12.25 17.36
CA PHE A 92 5.57 -12.65 15.94
C PHE A 92 4.99 -14.06 15.74
N ALA A 93 5.34 -15.02 16.60
CA ALA A 93 4.77 -16.37 16.55
C ALA A 93 3.25 -16.36 16.73
N ASP A 94 2.72 -15.60 17.69
CA ASP A 94 1.30 -15.65 18.04
C ASP A 94 0.41 -14.71 17.20
N GLN A 95 0.97 -13.64 16.60
CA GLN A 95 0.22 -12.66 15.80
C GLN A 95 0.38 -12.88 14.29
N GLU A 96 1.58 -13.19 13.80
CA GLU A 96 1.84 -13.34 12.35
C GLU A 96 1.76 -14.81 11.90
N ILE A 97 2.39 -15.73 12.65
CA ILE A 97 2.44 -17.15 12.27
C ILE A 97 1.12 -17.86 12.59
N LEU A 98 0.71 -17.87 13.86
CA LEU A 98 -0.36 -18.75 14.34
C LEU A 98 -1.71 -18.56 13.61
N PRO A 99 -2.21 -17.34 13.32
CA PRO A 99 -3.48 -17.18 12.62
C PRO A 99 -3.45 -17.74 11.20
N ALA A 100 -2.33 -17.59 10.49
CA ALA A 100 -2.14 -18.15 9.15
C ALA A 100 -2.04 -19.69 9.19
N VAL A 101 -1.29 -20.24 10.15
CA VAL A 101 -1.19 -21.70 10.37
C VAL A 101 -2.57 -22.32 10.62
N VAL A 102 -3.35 -21.73 11.52
CA VAL A 102 -4.70 -22.18 11.86
C VAL A 102 -5.60 -22.15 10.62
N THR A 103 -5.58 -21.04 9.86
CA THR A 103 -6.41 -20.85 8.66
C THR A 103 -6.11 -21.86 7.56
N TRP A 104 -4.83 -22.27 7.41
CA TRP A 104 -4.43 -23.26 6.40
C TRP A 104 -4.69 -24.70 6.87
N VAL A 105 -4.33 -25.05 8.12
CA VAL A 105 -4.32 -26.45 8.59
C VAL A 105 -5.66 -26.92 9.16
N PHE A 106 -6.44 -26.06 9.83
CA PHE A 106 -7.68 -26.54 10.49
C PHE A 106 -8.72 -27.12 9.51
N PRO A 107 -8.83 -26.66 8.26
CA PRO A 107 -9.62 -27.35 7.24
C PRO A 107 -9.13 -28.77 6.94
N THR A 108 -7.82 -29.03 6.84
CA THR A 108 -7.32 -30.39 6.54
C THR A 108 -7.60 -31.38 7.69
N LEU A 109 -7.78 -30.87 8.90
CA LEU A 109 -8.18 -31.63 10.07
C LEU A 109 -9.70 -31.82 10.22
N GLY A 110 -10.53 -31.15 9.40
CA GLY A 110 -11.99 -31.15 9.51
C GLY A 110 -12.54 -30.25 10.63
N LEU A 111 -11.70 -29.42 11.25
CA LEU A 111 -12.08 -28.52 12.35
C LEU A 111 -12.77 -27.25 11.86
N MET A 112 -12.50 -26.84 10.62
CA MET A 112 -13.08 -25.67 9.96
C MET A 112 -13.50 -26.01 8.53
N GLN A 113 -14.49 -25.27 7.99
CA GLN A 113 -14.86 -25.40 6.59
C GLN A 113 -13.75 -24.82 5.70
N PHE A 114 -13.38 -25.53 4.64
CA PHE A 114 -12.38 -25.04 3.69
C PHE A 114 -12.86 -23.78 2.94
N ASN A 115 -12.03 -22.75 2.94
CA ASN A 115 -12.23 -21.52 2.17
C ASN A 115 -10.97 -21.25 1.35
N LYS A 116 -11.05 -21.45 0.03
CA LYS A 116 -9.91 -21.31 -0.88
C LYS A 116 -9.21 -19.96 -0.76
N GLN A 117 -9.95 -18.84 -0.77
CA GLN A 117 -9.34 -17.50 -0.71
C GLN A 117 -8.60 -17.25 0.62
N ALA A 118 -9.18 -17.71 1.74
CA ALA A 118 -8.54 -17.59 3.04
C ALA A 118 -7.28 -18.47 3.15
N THR A 119 -7.35 -19.71 2.64
CA THR A 119 -6.20 -20.62 2.60
C THR A 119 -5.09 -20.12 1.68
N ASP A 120 -5.42 -19.62 0.48
CA ASP A 120 -4.45 -19.06 -0.47
C ASP A 120 -3.72 -17.84 0.12
N LYS A 121 -4.45 -16.96 0.81
CA LYS A 121 -3.85 -15.85 1.57
C LYS A 121 -2.94 -16.36 2.70
N ALA A 122 -3.42 -17.31 3.50
CA ALA A 122 -2.67 -17.87 4.62
C ALA A 122 -1.36 -18.56 4.18
N MET A 123 -1.36 -19.26 3.04
CA MET A 123 -0.14 -19.79 2.42
C MET A 123 0.85 -18.67 2.05
N GLY A 124 0.35 -17.54 1.53
CA GLY A 124 1.18 -16.35 1.23
C GLY A 124 1.78 -15.71 2.49
N ASP A 125 0.99 -15.58 3.55
CA ASP A 125 1.45 -15.01 4.83
C ASP A 125 2.47 -15.93 5.52
N VAL A 126 2.24 -17.25 5.52
CA VAL A 126 3.22 -18.25 5.99
C VAL A 126 4.52 -18.17 5.19
N LYS A 127 4.46 -18.05 3.86
CA LYS A 127 5.67 -17.88 3.03
C LYS A 127 6.47 -16.64 3.44
N LYS A 128 5.81 -15.50 3.70
CA LYS A 128 6.49 -14.27 4.17
C LYS A 128 7.14 -14.48 5.54
N ALA A 129 6.43 -15.06 6.49
CA ALA A 129 6.96 -15.31 7.83
C ALA A 129 8.17 -16.26 7.80
N LEU A 130 8.09 -17.32 7.00
CA LEU A 130 9.21 -18.24 6.77
C LEU A 130 10.40 -17.56 6.07
N THR A 131 10.18 -16.63 5.13
CA THR A 131 11.28 -15.85 4.52
C THR A 131 12.01 -15.00 5.56
N VAL A 132 11.29 -14.29 6.44
CA VAL A 132 11.89 -13.49 7.51
C VAL A 132 12.73 -14.36 8.45
N LEU A 133 12.18 -15.50 8.88
CA LEU A 133 12.91 -16.46 9.71
C LEU A 133 14.13 -17.05 8.97
N ASN A 134 14.01 -17.36 7.68
CA ASN A 134 15.09 -17.93 6.88
C ASN A 134 16.28 -16.96 6.74
N THR A 135 16.00 -15.66 6.63
CA THR A 135 17.02 -14.60 6.65
C THR A 135 17.65 -14.46 8.02
N ALA A 136 16.87 -14.41 9.11
CA ALA A 136 17.39 -14.28 10.47
C ALA A 136 18.24 -15.49 10.91
N LEU A 137 17.90 -16.70 10.46
CA LEU A 137 18.59 -17.95 10.76
C LEU A 137 19.75 -18.28 9.80
N LEU A 138 20.08 -17.38 8.88
CA LEU A 138 21.26 -17.50 8.00
C LEU A 138 22.56 -17.40 8.80
N THR A 139 22.62 -16.50 9.76
CA THR A 139 23.82 -16.21 10.57
C THR A 139 23.72 -16.68 12.02
N ARG A 140 22.68 -17.46 12.37
CA ARG A 140 22.36 -17.81 13.77
C ARG A 140 21.93 -19.26 13.94
N THR A 141 22.40 -19.90 15.00
CA THR A 141 21.98 -21.26 15.36
C THR A 141 20.54 -21.29 15.89
N PHE A 142 20.20 -20.32 16.76
CA PHE A 142 18.89 -20.09 17.40
C PHE A 142 18.40 -18.66 17.16
N LEU A 143 17.15 -18.34 17.49
CA LEU A 143 16.55 -17.03 17.15
C LEU A 143 17.14 -15.87 17.96
N VAL A 144 17.46 -16.10 19.24
CA VAL A 144 18.06 -15.12 20.16
C VAL A 144 19.15 -15.81 20.99
N GLY A 145 20.39 -15.31 20.86
CA GLY A 145 21.56 -15.89 21.54
C GLY A 145 21.96 -17.27 21.00
N GLU A 146 22.90 -17.91 21.69
CA GLU A 146 23.53 -19.17 21.27
C GLU A 146 22.91 -20.44 21.88
N ARG A 147 21.71 -20.33 22.47
CA ARG A 147 20.96 -21.47 23.04
C ARG A 147 19.46 -21.31 22.76
N VAL A 148 18.72 -22.42 22.83
CA VAL A 148 17.25 -22.42 22.75
C VAL A 148 16.66 -21.46 23.78
N THR A 149 15.82 -20.52 23.36
CA THR A 149 15.10 -19.58 24.23
C THR A 149 13.58 -19.75 24.11
N LEU A 150 12.81 -18.95 24.87
CA LEU A 150 11.36 -18.87 24.66
C LEU A 150 10.96 -18.45 23.23
N ALA A 151 11.83 -17.72 22.50
CA ALA A 151 11.61 -17.41 21.09
C ALA A 151 11.52 -18.70 20.25
N ASP A 152 12.51 -19.58 20.41
CA ASP A 152 12.60 -20.83 19.65
C ASP A 152 11.45 -21.78 19.97
N ILE A 153 11.08 -21.87 21.25
CA ILE A 153 9.94 -22.67 21.71
C ILE A 153 8.62 -22.14 21.12
N ALA A 154 8.39 -20.82 21.16
CA ALA A 154 7.15 -20.23 20.67
C ALA A 154 6.99 -20.36 19.14
N VAL A 155 8.03 -20.01 18.37
CA VAL A 155 8.02 -20.11 16.90
C VAL A 155 7.98 -21.59 16.47
N GLY A 156 8.77 -22.45 17.09
CA GLY A 156 8.82 -23.89 16.78
C GLY A 156 7.49 -24.59 17.00
N CYS A 157 6.85 -24.39 18.15
CA CYS A 157 5.53 -24.97 18.43
C CYS A 157 4.44 -24.46 17.47
N ASN A 158 4.46 -23.19 17.08
CA ASN A 158 3.46 -22.65 16.14
C ASN A 158 3.68 -23.15 14.70
N LEU A 159 4.93 -23.41 14.28
CA LEU A 159 5.25 -23.99 12.96
C LEU A 159 5.03 -25.51 12.89
N LEU A 160 4.99 -26.22 14.02
CA LEU A 160 4.88 -27.68 14.10
C LEU A 160 3.72 -28.26 13.26
N MET A 161 2.55 -27.61 13.29
CA MET A 161 1.39 -28.08 12.52
C MET A 161 1.60 -27.97 11.01
N LEU A 162 2.35 -26.97 10.53
CA LEU A 162 2.69 -26.86 9.11
C LEU A 162 3.59 -28.01 8.67
N TYR A 163 4.69 -28.22 9.41
CA TYR A 163 5.66 -29.27 9.14
C TYR A 163 5.07 -30.68 9.21
N LYS A 164 4.06 -30.94 10.06
CA LYS A 164 3.37 -32.24 10.14
C LYS A 164 2.26 -32.43 9.10
N GLN A 165 1.62 -31.38 8.59
CA GLN A 165 0.37 -31.50 7.81
C GLN A 165 0.41 -30.98 6.36
N VAL A 166 1.11 -29.87 6.07
CA VAL A 166 0.92 -29.15 4.80
C VAL A 166 2.20 -28.66 4.10
N MET A 167 3.32 -28.53 4.81
CA MET A 167 4.60 -28.18 4.19
C MET A 167 5.31 -29.42 3.64
N GLU A 168 4.85 -29.91 2.50
CA GLU A 168 5.51 -30.97 1.72
C GLU A 168 6.92 -30.55 1.21
N PRO A 169 7.77 -31.48 0.73
CA PRO A 169 9.16 -31.19 0.36
C PRO A 169 9.33 -30.02 -0.62
N SER A 170 8.48 -29.93 -1.64
CA SER A 170 8.47 -28.88 -2.67
C SER A 170 8.33 -27.47 -2.05
N PHE A 171 7.40 -27.32 -1.10
CA PHE A 171 7.10 -26.04 -0.46
C PHE A 171 8.22 -25.60 0.48
N ARG A 172 8.82 -26.54 1.22
CA ARG A 172 9.84 -26.23 2.22
C ARG A 172 11.25 -26.09 1.67
N ALA A 173 11.54 -26.59 0.47
CA ALA A 173 12.88 -26.56 -0.14
C ALA A 173 13.54 -25.16 -0.14
N GLN A 174 12.76 -24.10 -0.39
CA GLN A 174 13.23 -22.71 -0.42
C GLN A 174 13.57 -22.10 0.97
N PHE A 175 13.32 -22.81 2.07
CA PHE A 175 13.51 -22.34 3.45
C PHE A 175 14.57 -23.15 4.21
N GLY A 176 15.74 -23.37 3.57
CA GLY A 176 16.81 -24.24 4.09
C GLY A 176 17.25 -23.93 5.54
N ASN A 177 17.38 -22.65 5.91
CA ASN A 177 17.82 -22.25 7.24
C ASN A 177 16.74 -22.51 8.30
N VAL A 178 15.46 -22.30 7.95
CA VAL A 178 14.33 -22.63 8.84
C VAL A 178 14.21 -24.14 8.99
N ASN A 179 14.38 -24.92 7.91
CA ASN A 179 14.34 -26.39 7.98
C ASN A 179 15.45 -26.94 8.88
N ARG A 180 16.69 -26.44 8.73
CA ARG A 180 17.83 -26.75 9.61
C ARG A 180 17.45 -26.48 11.06
N TRP A 181 17.12 -25.23 11.39
CA TRP A 181 16.80 -24.80 12.75
C TRP A 181 15.61 -25.57 13.35
N PHE A 182 14.52 -25.77 12.59
CA PHE A 182 13.34 -26.50 13.04
C PHE A 182 13.70 -27.93 13.41
N LEU A 183 14.43 -28.64 12.54
CA LEU A 183 14.95 -29.97 12.82
C LEU A 183 15.92 -29.99 14.01
N THR A 184 16.76 -28.96 14.18
CA THR A 184 17.66 -28.81 15.33
C THR A 184 16.89 -28.70 16.64
N ILE A 185 15.80 -27.92 16.70
CA ILE A 185 15.03 -27.73 17.94
C ILE A 185 14.11 -28.91 18.27
N VAL A 186 13.37 -29.46 17.30
CA VAL A 186 12.42 -30.56 17.60
C VAL A 186 13.12 -31.87 17.97
N ASN A 187 14.40 -32.03 17.59
CA ASN A 187 15.21 -33.17 17.98
C ASN A 187 15.90 -33.03 19.36
N GLN A 188 15.81 -31.89 20.02
CA GLN A 188 16.33 -31.73 21.39
C GLN A 188 15.59 -32.67 22.34
N PRO A 189 16.25 -33.24 23.38
CA PRO A 189 15.63 -34.19 24.30
C PRO A 189 14.33 -33.67 24.92
N GLN A 190 14.30 -32.39 25.29
CA GLN A 190 13.16 -31.71 25.90
C GLN A 190 11.97 -31.56 24.93
N PHE A 191 12.23 -31.33 23.63
CA PHE A 191 11.21 -31.33 22.61
C PHE A 191 10.71 -32.76 22.34
N LYS A 192 11.61 -33.73 22.12
CA LYS A 192 11.25 -35.14 21.86
C LYS A 192 10.39 -35.74 22.98
N LYS A 193 10.68 -35.43 24.25
CA LYS A 193 9.91 -35.91 25.41
C LYS A 193 8.45 -35.44 25.40
N ILE A 194 8.16 -34.27 24.84
CA ILE A 194 6.83 -33.65 24.84
C ILE A 194 6.09 -33.86 23.50
N LEU A 195 6.81 -33.85 22.37
CA LEU A 195 6.24 -33.94 21.02
C LEU A 195 6.26 -35.35 20.42
N GLY A 196 7.04 -36.27 21.02
CA GLY A 196 7.39 -37.54 20.40
C GLY A 196 8.27 -37.36 19.16
N GLU A 197 8.27 -38.36 18.28
CA GLU A 197 8.94 -38.28 16.99
C GLU A 197 8.15 -37.38 16.01
N VAL A 198 8.80 -36.34 15.50
CA VAL A 198 8.18 -35.37 14.57
C VAL A 198 8.36 -35.84 13.13
N LYS A 199 7.47 -36.72 12.66
CA LYS A 199 7.40 -37.06 11.23
C LYS A 199 6.97 -35.83 10.41
N LEU A 200 7.77 -35.49 9.38
CA LEU A 200 7.46 -34.40 8.45
C LEU A 200 6.44 -34.82 7.39
N CYS A 201 5.68 -33.83 6.90
CA CYS A 201 4.73 -33.95 5.80
C CYS A 201 5.46 -34.40 4.51
N GLU A 202 5.00 -35.48 3.90
CA GLU A 202 5.48 -35.95 2.58
C GLU A 202 4.61 -35.37 1.45
N THR A 203 3.30 -35.28 1.68
CA THR A 203 2.28 -34.77 0.73
C THR A 203 1.32 -33.86 1.48
N MET A 204 0.96 -32.71 0.91
CA MET A 204 0.04 -31.76 1.56
C MET A 204 -1.33 -32.40 1.86
N ALA A 205 -1.76 -32.38 3.13
CA ALA A 205 -3.09 -32.81 3.53
C ALA A 205 -4.18 -31.94 2.88
N LYS A 206 -5.31 -32.55 2.51
CA LYS A 206 -6.44 -31.89 1.85
C LYS A 206 -7.67 -31.89 2.77
N PHE A 207 -8.60 -30.95 2.55
CA PHE A 207 -9.87 -30.93 3.26
C PHE A 207 -10.72 -32.16 2.90
N ASP A 208 -11.21 -32.86 3.92
CA ASP A 208 -12.15 -33.97 3.78
C ASP A 208 -13.54 -33.54 4.28
N GLY A 209 -14.51 -33.48 3.35
CA GLY A 209 -15.89 -33.12 3.64
C GLY A 209 -16.65 -34.15 4.47
N LYS A 210 -16.25 -35.43 4.46
CA LYS A 210 -16.85 -36.48 5.32
C LYS A 210 -16.43 -36.27 6.76
N LYS A 211 -15.12 -36.17 7.00
CA LYS A 211 -14.54 -35.87 8.32
C LYS A 211 -15.07 -34.56 8.91
N PHE A 212 -15.26 -33.53 8.09
CA PHE A 212 -15.91 -32.28 8.52
C PHE A 212 -17.39 -32.50 8.94
N ALA A 213 -18.15 -33.30 8.19
CA ALA A 213 -19.55 -33.59 8.54
C ALA A 213 -19.70 -34.46 9.80
N GLU A 214 -18.76 -35.37 10.04
CA GLU A 214 -18.68 -36.20 11.27
C GLU A 214 -18.36 -35.35 12.51
N LEU A 215 -17.47 -34.35 12.38
CA LEU A 215 -17.12 -33.43 13.46
C LEU A 215 -18.17 -32.32 13.71
N HIS A 216 -19.05 -32.07 12.73
CA HIS A 216 -20.09 -31.03 12.79
C HIS A 216 -21.47 -31.58 12.39
N PRO A 217 -22.06 -32.52 13.17
CA PRO A 217 -23.38 -33.06 12.89
C PRO A 217 -24.45 -31.97 12.91
N LYS A 218 -25.27 -31.89 11.86
CA LYS A 218 -26.37 -30.93 11.77
C LYS A 218 -27.41 -31.23 12.85
N LYS A 219 -27.74 -30.24 13.69
CA LYS A 219 -28.94 -30.30 14.53
C LYS A 219 -30.18 -30.22 13.65
N ASP A 220 -31.14 -31.10 13.88
CA ASP A 220 -32.42 -31.13 13.15
C ASP A 220 -33.29 -29.91 13.49
N GLU A 221 -33.39 -28.96 12.56
CA GLU A 221 -34.51 -28.02 12.52
C GLU A 221 -35.64 -28.59 11.65
N LYS A 222 -36.87 -28.54 12.17
CA LYS A 222 -38.03 -29.21 11.58
C LYS A 222 -38.36 -28.66 10.19
N LYS A 223 -38.58 -29.57 9.25
CA LYS A 223 -39.09 -29.29 7.90
C LYS A 223 -40.52 -28.74 7.96
N ASP A 224 -40.76 -27.62 7.28
CA ASP A 224 -42.03 -27.36 6.61
C ASP A 224 -41.88 -27.50 5.09
N LYS A 225 -42.88 -28.11 4.43
CA LYS A 225 -42.82 -28.55 3.02
C LYS A 225 -43.59 -27.60 2.10
N LYS A 226 -42.98 -27.26 0.94
CA LYS A 226 -43.58 -27.00 -0.40
C LYS A 226 -42.47 -26.53 -1.35
N ALA A 227 -42.37 -26.92 -2.63
CA ALA A 227 -42.78 -28.11 -3.38
C ALA A 227 -41.86 -28.22 -4.62
N LYS A 228 -41.60 -29.43 -5.17
CA LYS A 228 -40.99 -29.62 -6.52
C LYS A 228 -42.11 -29.57 -7.58
N SER A 229 -41.96 -29.47 -8.90
CA SER A 229 -40.89 -29.66 -9.92
C SER A 229 -41.34 -28.90 -11.22
N PRO A 230 -40.80 -29.11 -12.46
CA PRO A 230 -39.54 -29.72 -12.95
C PRO A 230 -38.76 -28.83 -13.97
N LYS A 231 -37.74 -29.40 -14.64
CA LYS A 231 -37.03 -28.84 -15.82
C LYS A 231 -37.79 -29.11 -17.13
N GLU A 232 -37.49 -28.34 -18.18
CA GLU A 232 -37.84 -28.64 -19.58
C GLU A 232 -36.69 -28.26 -20.55
N GLU A 233 -36.65 -28.85 -21.75
CA GLU A 233 -35.60 -28.68 -22.77
C GLU A 233 -36.12 -28.00 -24.05
N LYS A 234 -35.27 -27.17 -24.70
CA LYS A 234 -35.17 -26.88 -26.18
C LYS A 234 -36.42 -26.32 -26.91
N PRO A 235 -36.27 -25.40 -27.91
CA PRO A 235 -35.62 -25.74 -29.19
C PRO A 235 -34.83 -24.61 -29.91
N LYS A 236 -34.22 -24.97 -31.05
CA LYS A 236 -33.66 -24.07 -32.08
C LYS A 236 -34.77 -23.33 -32.84
N GLN A 237 -34.46 -22.17 -33.42
CA GLN A 237 -35.16 -21.64 -34.61
C GLN A 237 -34.22 -20.80 -35.50
N GLU A 238 -34.60 -20.63 -36.77
CA GLU A 238 -33.75 -20.13 -37.87
C GLU A 238 -33.99 -18.65 -38.23
N GLN A 239 -33.16 -18.19 -39.18
CA GLN A 239 -33.04 -16.87 -39.83
C GLN A 239 -34.36 -16.09 -40.10
N PRO A 240 -34.27 -14.74 -40.25
CA PRO A 240 -34.04 -14.19 -41.60
C PRO A 240 -33.11 -12.96 -41.70
N LYS A 241 -32.56 -12.76 -42.91
CA LYS A 241 -31.82 -11.57 -43.37
C LYS A 241 -32.71 -10.31 -43.40
N LYS A 242 -32.10 -9.12 -43.25
CA LYS A 242 -32.39 -7.95 -44.11
C LYS A 242 -31.25 -6.93 -44.14
N GLU A 243 -31.29 -6.05 -45.13
CA GLU A 243 -30.11 -5.38 -45.70
C GLU A 243 -29.94 -3.90 -45.28
N LYS A 244 -28.70 -3.43 -45.47
CA LYS A 244 -28.25 -2.06 -45.82
C LYS A 244 -29.20 -0.87 -45.58
N LYS A 245 -28.66 0.18 -44.95
CA LYS A 245 -28.73 1.56 -45.49
C LYS A 245 -27.53 2.41 -45.07
N GLU A 246 -27.35 3.53 -45.77
CA GLU A 246 -26.06 4.22 -45.97
C GLU A 246 -25.79 5.41 -45.03
N LYS A 247 -24.55 5.92 -45.09
CA LYS A 247 -24.08 7.20 -44.52
C LYS A 247 -24.72 8.42 -45.21
N PRO A 248 -24.75 9.57 -44.54
CA PRO A 248 -23.81 10.68 -44.86
C PRO A 248 -22.90 10.98 -43.64
N LYS A 249 -21.59 11.23 -43.71
CA LYS A 249 -20.76 12.23 -44.43
C LYS A 249 -20.92 13.68 -43.94
N LYS A 250 -19.77 14.35 -43.74
CA LYS A 250 -19.55 15.64 -43.06
C LYS A 250 -19.56 16.84 -44.03
N GLU A 251 -19.83 18.01 -43.48
CA GLU A 251 -19.25 19.36 -43.78
C GLU A 251 -19.00 19.97 -42.38
N GLU A 252 -17.83 20.46 -41.94
CA GLU A 252 -16.88 21.51 -42.37
C GLU A 252 -17.26 22.96 -41.97
N ASP A 253 -16.23 23.77 -41.68
CA ASP A 253 -16.22 24.94 -40.78
C ASP A 253 -16.76 26.27 -41.35
N ASP A 254 -16.94 27.30 -40.50
CA ASP A 254 -16.23 28.60 -40.64
C ASP A 254 -16.52 29.62 -39.48
N GLU A 255 -15.44 30.33 -39.07
CA GLU A 255 -15.21 31.66 -38.42
C GLU A 255 -16.29 32.36 -37.52
N VAL A 256 -15.97 33.23 -36.53
CA VAL A 256 -15.36 34.60 -36.59
C VAL A 256 -14.85 35.07 -35.20
N ASP A 257 -13.94 36.05 -35.20
CA ASP A 257 -13.12 36.63 -34.10
C ASP A 257 -13.72 37.84 -33.33
N ASP A 258 -12.95 38.36 -32.35
CA ASP A 258 -12.79 39.79 -31.91
C ASP A 258 -13.15 40.24 -30.46
N VAL A 259 -12.12 40.66 -29.67
CA VAL A 259 -12.18 41.49 -28.42
C VAL A 259 -10.82 42.26 -28.23
N PRO A 260 -10.76 43.55 -27.80
CA PRO A 260 -9.58 44.44 -27.99
C PRO A 260 -8.52 44.55 -26.86
N LYS A 261 -7.46 45.36 -27.11
CA LYS A 261 -6.19 45.48 -26.33
C LYS A 261 -6.04 46.72 -25.43
N GLU A 262 -5.20 46.59 -24.39
CA GLU A 262 -4.69 47.66 -23.51
C GLU A 262 -3.13 47.85 -23.63
N PRO A 263 -2.50 48.89 -23.02
CA PRO A 263 -1.32 49.55 -23.59
C PRO A 263 0.06 48.91 -23.34
N LYS A 264 1.02 49.19 -24.25
CA LYS A 264 2.40 48.64 -24.24
C LYS A 264 3.39 49.51 -23.45
N SER A 265 4.20 48.88 -22.59
CA SER A 265 5.46 49.46 -22.10
C SER A 265 6.52 49.52 -23.22
N LYS A 266 7.42 50.51 -23.18
CA LYS A 266 8.56 50.60 -24.11
C LYS A 266 9.51 49.40 -23.92
N ASP A 267 10.03 48.86 -25.02
CA ASP A 267 10.98 47.74 -25.01
C ASP A 267 12.42 48.26 -24.81
N PRO A 268 13.14 47.88 -23.74
CA PRO A 268 14.52 48.30 -23.50
C PRO A 268 15.51 47.86 -24.59
N TYR A 269 15.16 46.88 -25.42
CA TYR A 269 16.01 46.35 -26.48
C TYR A 269 15.78 46.99 -27.85
N ALA A 270 14.85 47.95 -27.96
CA ALA A 270 14.43 48.55 -29.24
C ALA A 270 15.54 49.30 -30.02
N GLY A 271 16.69 49.59 -29.39
CA GLY A 271 17.84 50.25 -30.00
C GLY A 271 19.01 49.33 -30.36
N LEU A 272 18.94 48.02 -30.11
CA LEU A 272 20.07 47.10 -30.37
C LEU A 272 20.04 46.52 -31.80
N PRO A 273 21.20 46.33 -32.45
CA PRO A 273 21.30 45.67 -33.74
C PRO A 273 20.78 44.22 -33.67
N LYS A 274 20.40 43.68 -34.84
CA LYS A 274 19.93 42.30 -34.96
C LYS A 274 21.12 41.34 -34.84
N SER A 275 21.14 40.56 -33.76
CA SER A 275 22.19 39.58 -33.52
C SER A 275 22.21 38.45 -34.55
N SER A 276 23.39 37.94 -34.84
CA SER A 276 23.60 36.67 -35.55
C SER A 276 23.21 35.44 -34.73
N PHE A 277 23.29 35.53 -33.39
CA PHE A 277 22.85 34.46 -32.50
C PHE A 277 21.32 34.49 -32.32
N ASP A 278 20.64 33.52 -32.92
CA ASP A 278 19.22 33.28 -32.68
C ASP A 278 19.04 32.53 -31.34
N MET A 279 18.79 33.31 -30.30
CA MET A 279 18.50 32.83 -28.94
C MET A 279 17.27 31.91 -28.88
N ASP A 280 16.27 32.07 -29.75
CA ASP A 280 15.09 31.19 -29.79
C ASP A 280 15.40 29.89 -30.55
N ALA A 281 16.32 29.91 -31.53
CA ALA A 281 16.87 28.70 -32.13
C ALA A 281 17.77 27.93 -31.15
N PHE A 282 18.68 28.60 -30.43
CA PHE A 282 19.47 27.96 -29.37
C PHE A 282 18.57 27.35 -28.30
N LYS A 283 17.59 28.10 -27.78
CA LYS A 283 16.60 27.55 -26.83
C LYS A 283 15.86 26.36 -27.41
N ARG A 284 15.56 26.34 -28.70
CA ARG A 284 14.91 25.20 -29.38
C ARG A 284 15.83 23.99 -29.50
N VAL A 285 17.13 24.18 -29.77
CA VAL A 285 18.11 23.08 -29.80
C VAL A 285 18.34 22.54 -28.39
N TYR A 286 18.63 23.40 -27.41
CA TYR A 286 18.76 23.06 -25.98
C TYR A 286 17.48 22.45 -25.39
N SER A 287 16.32 22.77 -25.94
CA SER A 287 15.02 22.18 -25.62
C SER A 287 14.84 20.77 -26.20
N ASN A 288 15.22 20.57 -27.48
CA ASN A 288 14.74 19.43 -28.27
C ASN A 288 15.82 18.37 -28.57
N LYS A 289 17.08 18.64 -28.23
CA LYS A 289 18.24 17.81 -28.58
C LYS A 289 19.05 17.42 -27.35
N ASP A 290 19.96 16.46 -27.51
CA ASP A 290 20.85 16.10 -26.41
C ASP A 290 21.72 17.28 -25.97
N THR A 291 21.85 17.47 -24.65
CA THR A 291 22.49 18.67 -24.11
C THR A 291 24.00 18.66 -24.29
N VAL A 292 24.64 17.51 -24.06
CA VAL A 292 26.11 17.39 -24.05
C VAL A 292 26.66 17.25 -25.47
N THR A 293 26.00 16.46 -26.32
CA THR A 293 26.49 16.12 -27.67
C THR A 293 25.94 16.99 -28.78
N GLU A 294 24.84 17.73 -28.57
CA GLU A 294 24.27 18.62 -29.60
C GLU A 294 24.07 20.07 -29.13
N ALA A 295 23.45 20.33 -27.99
CA ALA A 295 23.05 21.69 -27.61
C ALA A 295 24.20 22.56 -27.11
N ILE A 296 25.12 22.03 -26.31
CA ILE A 296 26.34 22.73 -25.90
C ILE A 296 27.26 22.99 -27.11
N PRO A 297 27.51 22.03 -28.03
CA PRO A 297 28.18 22.30 -29.29
C PRO A 297 27.48 23.39 -30.13
N TYR A 298 26.16 23.28 -30.33
CA TYR A 298 25.38 24.28 -31.06
C TYR A 298 25.47 25.68 -30.43
N PHE A 299 25.45 25.76 -29.09
CA PHE A 299 25.66 27.01 -28.37
C PHE A 299 27.01 27.63 -28.76
N TRP A 300 28.12 26.92 -28.57
CA TRP A 300 29.46 27.47 -28.83
C TRP A 300 29.73 27.73 -30.32
N GLU A 301 29.07 27.02 -31.24
CA GLU A 301 29.13 27.26 -32.68
C GLU A 301 28.42 28.58 -33.08
N HIS A 302 27.28 28.90 -32.44
CA HIS A 302 26.42 30.02 -32.84
C HIS A 302 26.53 31.25 -31.93
N PHE A 303 27.11 31.13 -30.73
CA PHE A 303 27.12 32.18 -29.71
C PHE A 303 27.92 33.42 -30.14
N ASN A 304 27.23 34.56 -30.29
CA ASN A 304 27.91 35.83 -30.54
C ASN A 304 28.29 36.54 -29.24
N LYS A 305 29.59 36.48 -28.91
CA LYS A 305 30.18 37.17 -27.74
C LYS A 305 30.19 38.70 -27.81
N GLU A 306 29.91 39.30 -28.98
CA GLU A 306 29.76 40.76 -29.11
C GLU A 306 28.37 41.23 -28.68
N ASP A 307 27.32 40.49 -29.06
CA ASP A 307 25.91 40.81 -28.73
C ASP A 307 25.47 40.29 -27.35
N TYR A 308 26.10 39.22 -26.86
CA TYR A 308 25.72 38.54 -25.62
C TYR A 308 26.86 38.48 -24.61
N SER A 309 26.49 38.56 -23.33
CA SER A 309 27.39 38.30 -22.21
C SER A 309 26.93 37.10 -21.38
N ILE A 310 27.88 36.45 -20.72
CA ILE A 310 27.65 35.34 -19.80
C ILE A 310 28.01 35.81 -18.37
N TRP A 311 27.20 35.43 -17.38
CA TRP A 311 27.38 35.81 -15.97
C TRP A 311 27.16 34.60 -15.07
N LEU A 312 27.99 34.44 -14.04
CA LEU A 312 27.69 33.60 -12.88
C LEU A 312 26.94 34.45 -11.85
N ALA A 313 25.85 33.92 -11.30
CA ALA A 313 25.07 34.52 -10.22
C ALA A 313 25.12 33.61 -9.00
N GLU A 314 25.64 34.10 -7.88
CA GLU A 314 25.67 33.39 -6.59
C GLU A 314 24.80 34.13 -5.57
N TYR A 315 23.91 33.42 -4.87
CA TYR A 315 23.06 34.02 -3.84
C TYR A 315 23.90 34.41 -2.61
N MET A 316 23.55 35.51 -1.95
CA MET A 316 24.38 36.11 -0.89
C MET A 316 23.92 35.82 0.55
N TYR A 317 22.74 35.23 0.74
CA TYR A 317 22.10 35.05 2.05
C TYR A 317 21.80 33.57 2.36
N ASP A 318 22.80 32.70 2.14
CA ASP A 318 22.67 31.25 2.32
C ASP A 318 22.22 30.84 3.74
N ASP A 319 22.50 31.67 4.76
CA ASP A 319 22.05 31.48 6.14
C ASP A 319 20.52 31.67 6.35
N GLU A 320 19.84 32.37 5.44
CA GLU A 320 18.38 32.48 5.42
C GLU A 320 17.71 31.22 4.82
N LEU A 321 18.45 30.40 4.07
CA LEU A 321 17.95 29.25 3.33
C LEU A 321 17.77 28.00 4.22
N LYS A 322 16.72 28.03 5.05
CA LYS A 322 16.44 26.97 6.05
C LYS A 322 15.90 25.66 5.48
N ARG A 323 15.24 25.70 4.32
CA ARG A 323 14.53 24.56 3.72
C ARG A 323 14.64 24.58 2.20
N ILE A 324 14.88 23.42 1.58
CA ILE A 324 15.02 23.31 0.11
C ILE A 324 13.78 23.86 -0.60
N PHE A 325 12.57 23.46 -0.18
CA PHE A 325 11.34 23.90 -0.84
C PHE A 325 11.14 25.43 -0.82
N MET A 326 11.61 26.13 0.23
CA MET A 326 11.52 27.59 0.32
C MET A 326 12.49 28.25 -0.66
N SER A 327 13.71 27.73 -0.74
CA SER A 327 14.75 28.15 -1.69
C SER A 327 14.27 28.02 -3.15
N CYS A 328 13.54 26.95 -3.45
CA CYS A 328 12.95 26.75 -4.79
C CYS A 328 11.79 27.70 -5.09
N ASN A 329 10.96 28.03 -4.09
CA ASN A 329 9.92 29.04 -4.25
C ASN A 329 10.51 30.43 -4.51
N LEU A 330 11.65 30.75 -3.88
CA LEU A 330 12.40 32.00 -4.10
C LEU A 330 12.88 32.11 -5.55
N VAL A 331 13.60 31.09 -6.06
CA VAL A 331 14.07 31.04 -7.46
C VAL A 331 12.90 31.03 -8.44
N GLY A 332 11.83 30.29 -8.15
CA GLY A 332 10.62 30.26 -8.98
C GLY A 332 9.91 31.61 -9.07
N GLY A 333 9.86 32.36 -7.97
CA GLY A 333 9.28 33.71 -7.92
C GLY A 333 10.09 34.72 -8.76
N MET A 334 11.42 34.64 -8.72
CA MET A 334 12.30 35.46 -9.56
C MET A 334 12.02 35.24 -11.05
N PHE A 335 11.97 33.98 -11.51
CA PHE A 335 11.68 33.70 -12.92
C PHE A 335 10.30 34.18 -13.39
N GLN A 336 9.28 34.17 -12.52
CA GLN A 336 7.95 34.71 -12.86
C GLN A 336 7.98 36.22 -13.11
N ARG A 337 8.76 36.98 -12.33
CA ARG A 337 8.95 38.44 -12.55
C ARG A 337 9.70 38.75 -13.84
N LEU A 338 10.56 37.83 -14.29
CA LEU A 338 11.44 38.00 -15.46
C LEU A 338 10.84 37.52 -16.79
N GLU A 339 9.53 37.24 -16.90
CA GLU A 339 8.92 36.76 -18.15
C GLU A 339 9.13 37.73 -19.34
N LYS A 340 9.19 39.05 -19.10
CA LYS A 340 9.52 40.05 -20.15
C LYS A 340 10.96 39.91 -20.68
N LEU A 341 11.90 39.44 -19.86
CA LEU A 341 13.32 39.23 -20.18
C LEU A 341 13.56 37.91 -20.94
N ARG A 342 12.58 36.99 -20.91
CA ARG A 342 12.67 35.63 -21.48
C ARG A 342 13.03 35.57 -22.96
N LYS A 343 12.72 36.58 -23.78
CA LYS A 343 13.07 36.57 -25.22
C LYS A 343 14.56 36.81 -25.47
N THR A 344 15.22 37.57 -24.60
CA THR A 344 16.59 38.09 -24.81
C THR A 344 17.61 37.51 -23.82
N ALA A 345 17.19 36.71 -22.85
CA ALA A 345 18.07 36.00 -21.93
C ALA A 345 17.81 34.49 -21.85
N PHE A 346 18.80 33.74 -21.37
CA PHE A 346 18.72 32.34 -20.95
C PHE A 346 19.39 32.20 -19.58
N ALA A 347 18.95 31.26 -18.74
CA ALA A 347 19.59 31.00 -17.46
C ALA A 347 19.49 29.52 -17.08
N SER A 348 20.49 29.03 -16.35
CA SER A 348 20.53 27.70 -15.72
C SER A 348 20.98 27.84 -14.27
N VAL A 349 20.09 27.55 -13.31
CA VAL A 349 20.29 27.77 -11.88
C VAL A 349 20.15 26.46 -11.11
N ILE A 350 21.07 26.21 -10.19
CA ILE A 350 21.21 24.98 -9.40
C ILE A 350 21.17 25.36 -7.91
N ILE A 351 20.59 24.48 -7.10
CA ILE A 351 20.57 24.57 -5.64
C ILE A 351 21.42 23.42 -5.09
N PHE A 352 22.32 23.73 -4.18
CA PHE A 352 23.30 22.81 -3.59
C PHE A 352 23.04 22.61 -2.10
N GLY A 353 23.49 21.48 -1.55
CA GLY A 353 23.40 21.19 -0.11
C GLY A 353 22.12 20.48 0.35
N GLU A 354 21.80 20.62 1.64
CA GLU A 354 20.69 19.93 2.33
C GLU A 354 19.95 20.88 3.31
N ASP A 355 18.80 20.47 3.84
CA ASP A 355 18.00 21.30 4.77
C ASP A 355 18.84 21.83 5.96
N GLY A 356 19.04 23.14 6.03
CA GLY A 356 19.88 23.81 7.04
C GLY A 356 21.32 24.14 6.60
N ASN A 357 21.72 23.74 5.39
CA ASN A 357 22.98 24.10 4.74
C ASN A 357 22.78 24.12 3.22
N ILE A 358 22.24 25.22 2.69
CA ILE A 358 21.79 25.37 1.29
C ILE A 358 22.52 26.55 0.64
N SER A 359 22.88 26.41 -0.65
CA SER A 359 23.32 27.55 -1.47
C SER A 359 22.68 27.53 -2.87
N ILE A 360 22.61 28.69 -3.52
CA ILE A 360 21.99 28.86 -4.85
C ILE A 360 23.01 29.51 -5.80
N SER A 361 23.23 28.93 -6.98
CA SER A 361 24.12 29.49 -8.00
C SER A 361 23.68 29.12 -9.42
N GLY A 362 23.97 29.97 -10.41
CA GLY A 362 23.61 29.71 -11.80
C GLY A 362 24.27 30.58 -12.85
N VAL A 363 24.27 30.12 -14.09
CA VAL A 363 24.78 30.83 -15.27
C VAL A 363 23.64 31.53 -16.01
N TRP A 364 23.86 32.81 -16.35
CA TRP A 364 22.94 33.69 -17.07
C TRP A 364 23.58 34.18 -18.37
N ILE A 365 22.81 34.17 -19.45
CA ILE A 365 23.21 34.65 -20.77
C ILE A 365 22.25 35.76 -21.19
N CYS A 366 22.76 36.95 -21.50
CA CYS A 366 21.94 38.14 -21.72
C CYS A 366 22.32 38.87 -23.01
N ARG A 367 21.34 39.34 -23.79
CA ARG A 367 21.53 40.17 -25.01
C ARG A 367 21.92 41.61 -24.67
N THR A 368 23.09 41.77 -24.07
CA THR A 368 23.71 43.03 -23.66
C THR A 368 25.11 42.73 -23.13
N GLN A 369 26.04 43.70 -23.19
CA GLN A 369 27.35 43.58 -22.54
C GLN A 369 27.37 44.02 -21.07
N LYS A 370 26.33 44.72 -20.62
CA LYS A 370 26.04 45.03 -19.21
C LYS A 370 25.13 43.96 -18.60
N LEU A 371 25.00 43.92 -17.28
CA LEU A 371 24.04 43.03 -16.62
C LEU A 371 22.61 43.43 -17.04
N ALA A 372 21.76 42.45 -17.38
CA ALA A 372 20.41 42.75 -17.89
C ALA A 372 19.53 43.47 -16.85
N PHE A 373 19.75 43.19 -15.57
CA PHE A 373 18.99 43.78 -14.46
C PHE A 373 19.22 45.30 -14.32
N ASP A 374 20.33 45.84 -14.82
CA ASP A 374 20.64 47.28 -14.82
C ASP A 374 19.83 48.07 -15.86
N LEU A 375 19.08 47.40 -16.75
CA LEU A 375 18.39 48.01 -17.89
C LEU A 375 16.92 48.35 -17.62
N ASN A 376 16.34 47.82 -16.54
CA ASN A 376 14.94 48.03 -16.20
C ASN A 376 14.69 47.68 -14.72
N ASP A 377 14.16 48.64 -13.96
CA ASP A 377 13.84 48.48 -12.53
C ASP A 377 12.84 47.32 -12.28
N ASP A 378 11.94 47.02 -13.22
CA ASP A 378 11.04 45.84 -13.18
C ASP A 378 11.82 44.51 -13.06
N TRP A 379 13.04 44.45 -13.59
CA TRP A 379 13.88 43.24 -13.59
C TRP A 379 14.84 43.21 -12.41
N ALA A 380 15.17 44.37 -11.82
CA ALA A 380 16.11 44.50 -10.72
C ALA A 380 15.60 43.96 -9.39
N VAL A 381 14.30 43.63 -9.25
CA VAL A 381 13.65 43.26 -7.96
C VAL A 381 14.43 42.22 -7.13
N ASP A 382 14.98 41.19 -7.76
CA ASP A 382 15.72 40.12 -7.08
C ASP A 382 17.24 40.23 -7.20
N SER A 383 17.76 41.09 -8.09
CA SER A 383 19.20 41.13 -8.39
C SER A 383 20.08 41.57 -7.21
N PRO A 384 19.66 42.44 -6.26
CA PRO A 384 20.44 42.75 -5.05
C PRO A 384 20.71 41.56 -4.12
N SER A 385 20.02 40.43 -4.31
CA SER A 385 20.24 39.21 -3.52
C SER A 385 21.30 38.28 -4.12
N TYR A 386 21.83 38.60 -5.30
CA TYR A 386 22.83 37.81 -5.99
C TYR A 386 24.09 38.63 -6.32
N LYS A 387 25.25 38.01 -6.14
CA LYS A 387 26.53 38.49 -6.65
C LYS A 387 26.69 38.02 -8.10
N PHE A 388 26.73 38.97 -9.04
CA PHE A 388 26.96 38.68 -10.45
C PHE A 388 28.44 38.85 -10.84
N THR A 389 29.03 37.84 -11.45
CA THR A 389 30.41 37.83 -11.95
C THR A 389 30.39 37.57 -13.46
N LYS A 390 30.94 38.48 -14.27
CA LYS A 390 30.98 38.30 -15.73
C LYS A 390 31.97 37.19 -16.10
N LEU A 391 31.53 36.23 -16.90
CA LEU A 391 32.36 35.14 -17.39
C LEU A 391 32.91 35.48 -18.78
N ASP A 392 34.21 35.30 -18.95
CA ASP A 392 34.89 35.38 -20.24
C ASP A 392 34.65 34.12 -21.07
N ALA A 393 34.07 34.30 -22.26
CA ALA A 393 33.74 33.23 -23.19
C ALA A 393 34.95 32.62 -23.91
N ASP A 394 36.15 33.22 -23.84
CA ASP A 394 37.38 32.64 -24.41
C ASP A 394 38.18 31.83 -23.37
N ASN A 395 37.95 32.04 -22.06
CA ASN A 395 38.64 31.33 -20.98
C ASN A 395 38.18 29.85 -20.86
N PRO A 396 39.10 28.85 -20.91
CA PRO A 396 38.75 27.43 -20.78
C PRO A 396 38.04 27.03 -19.48
N GLU A 397 38.40 27.62 -18.34
CA GLU A 397 37.77 27.32 -17.04
C GLU A 397 36.33 27.84 -16.99
N HIS A 398 36.09 29.04 -17.54
CA HIS A 398 34.74 29.57 -17.68
C HIS A 398 33.90 28.76 -18.69
N LYS A 399 34.48 28.31 -19.82
CA LYS A 399 33.80 27.39 -20.74
C LYS A 399 33.41 26.10 -20.06
N LYS A 400 34.31 25.49 -19.27
CA LYS A 400 34.03 24.30 -18.45
C LYS A 400 32.87 24.58 -17.50
N LEU A 401 32.94 25.66 -16.73
CA LEU A 401 31.89 26.04 -15.78
C LEU A 401 30.52 26.23 -16.47
N VAL A 402 30.48 26.95 -17.60
CA VAL A 402 29.25 27.13 -18.40
C VAL A 402 28.71 25.79 -18.89
N ASN A 403 29.56 24.89 -19.36
CA ASN A 403 29.16 23.53 -19.76
C ASN A 403 28.60 22.73 -18.58
N GLU A 404 29.23 22.79 -17.41
CA GLU A 404 28.75 22.11 -16.19
C GLU A 404 27.36 22.63 -15.76
N TYR A 405 27.14 23.95 -15.76
CA TYR A 405 25.82 24.52 -15.49
C TYR A 405 24.80 24.27 -16.60
N MET A 406 25.22 24.08 -17.85
CA MET A 406 24.33 23.71 -18.96
C MET A 406 23.95 22.23 -18.94
N ALA A 407 24.89 21.34 -18.60
CA ALA A 407 24.69 19.89 -18.51
C ALA A 407 24.08 19.43 -17.17
N TRP A 408 24.17 20.29 -16.14
CA TRP A 408 23.75 19.99 -14.75
C TRP A 408 24.63 18.91 -14.07
N GLU A 409 25.82 18.69 -14.62
CA GLU A 409 26.80 17.69 -14.20
C GLU A 409 28.21 18.28 -14.27
N GLY A 410 28.99 18.12 -13.21
CA GLY A 410 30.26 18.83 -13.04
C GLY A 410 30.79 18.77 -11.62
N ASP A 411 31.95 19.39 -11.41
CA ASP A 411 32.55 19.58 -10.08
C ASP A 411 32.02 20.85 -9.40
N PHE A 412 31.57 21.85 -10.17
CA PHE A 412 31.01 23.12 -9.66
C PHE A 412 31.91 23.87 -8.67
N GLY A 413 33.23 23.61 -8.69
CA GLY A 413 34.20 24.15 -7.72
C GLY A 413 34.14 23.44 -6.36
N GLY A 414 33.92 22.12 -6.34
CA GLY A 414 33.82 21.31 -5.13
C GLY A 414 32.47 21.37 -4.39
N LYS A 415 31.41 21.91 -5.01
CA LYS A 415 30.06 22.00 -4.40
C LYS A 415 29.29 20.68 -4.59
N ASN A 416 29.19 19.86 -3.55
CA ASN A 416 28.49 18.56 -3.59
C ASN A 416 26.99 18.69 -3.93
N ARG A 417 26.53 17.89 -4.90
CA ARG A 417 25.13 17.76 -5.32
C ARG A 417 24.38 16.77 -4.43
N TYR A 418 23.24 17.16 -3.86
CA TYR A 418 22.25 16.21 -3.33
C TYR A 418 21.04 16.12 -4.26
N VAL A 419 20.54 14.90 -4.49
CA VAL A 419 19.42 14.63 -5.39
C VAL A 419 18.17 14.22 -4.60
N THR A 420 17.46 15.22 -4.09
CA THR A 420 15.99 15.18 -3.95
C THR A 420 15.44 16.44 -4.59
N SER A 421 15.10 16.36 -5.88
CA SER A 421 14.71 17.53 -6.65
C SER A 421 13.36 18.09 -6.22
N VAL A 422 13.34 19.35 -5.79
CA VAL A 422 12.33 20.27 -6.32
C VAL A 422 12.84 20.72 -7.69
N LEU A 423 11.99 20.65 -8.71
CA LEU A 423 12.41 20.72 -10.11
C LEU A 423 11.63 21.83 -10.82
N HIS A 424 12.24 23.01 -11.02
CA HIS A 424 11.73 24.15 -11.82
C HIS A 424 12.81 25.26 -11.91
N LYS A 425 13.22 25.87 -13.05
CA LYS A 425 13.04 25.56 -14.48
C LYS A 425 14.21 26.16 -15.29
N ALA A 426 14.93 25.36 -16.07
CA ALA A 426 15.51 25.79 -17.35
C ALA A 426 15.02 24.85 -18.46
N PHE A 427 15.11 23.54 -18.20
CA PHE A 427 14.56 22.45 -19.01
C PHE A 427 13.05 22.52 -19.27
N THR A 428 12.33 23.25 -18.43
CA THR A 428 10.87 23.27 -18.46
C THR A 428 10.30 24.29 -19.46
N ALA A 429 11.12 24.98 -20.26
CA ALA A 429 10.62 25.62 -21.49
C ALA A 429 10.29 24.59 -22.59
N CYS A 430 11.05 23.48 -22.67
CA CYS A 430 10.68 22.31 -23.47
C CYS A 430 9.55 21.54 -22.78
N LEU A 431 9.75 21.18 -21.52
CA LEU A 431 8.86 20.25 -20.84
C LEU A 431 7.51 20.88 -20.46
N MET A 432 7.43 22.19 -20.18
CA MET A 432 6.13 22.89 -20.12
C MET A 432 5.54 23.18 -21.51
N ARG A 433 6.19 22.90 -22.64
CA ARG A 433 5.43 22.80 -23.90
C ARG A 433 4.64 21.48 -23.91
N LYS A 434 5.33 20.35 -23.65
CA LYS A 434 4.67 19.04 -23.45
C LYS A 434 3.67 19.00 -22.27
N MET A 435 3.80 19.87 -21.26
CA MET A 435 2.82 20.02 -20.16
C MET A 435 1.86 21.21 -20.34
N ALA A 436 2.08 22.12 -21.29
CA ALA A 436 1.04 23.10 -21.68
C ALA A 436 -0.04 22.42 -22.52
N ASP A 437 0.32 21.34 -23.21
CA ASP A 437 -0.61 20.42 -23.85
C ASP A 437 -1.42 19.58 -22.82
N ILE A 438 -1.08 19.64 -21.52
CA ILE A 438 -1.75 18.93 -20.41
C ILE A 438 -2.11 19.91 -19.30
N VAL A 439 -3.17 20.67 -19.57
CA VAL A 439 -3.74 21.69 -18.67
C VAL A 439 -4.25 21.09 -17.35
N SER A 440 -4.76 19.86 -17.39
CA SER A 440 -5.29 19.13 -16.24
C SER A 440 -4.91 17.65 -16.26
N VAL A 441 -4.97 17.02 -15.08
CA VAL A 441 -4.72 15.60 -14.86
C VAL A 441 -5.97 14.95 -14.27
N ASP A 442 -6.45 13.90 -14.91
CA ASP A 442 -7.61 13.12 -14.44
C ASP A 442 -7.23 12.23 -13.25
N ILE A 443 -7.99 12.36 -12.17
CA ILE A 443 -7.80 11.61 -10.92
C ILE A 443 -9.04 10.74 -10.66
N CYS A 444 -8.81 9.48 -10.33
CA CYS A 444 -9.80 8.61 -9.71
C CYS A 444 -9.47 8.47 -8.23
N ALA A 445 -10.43 8.70 -7.34
CA ALA A 445 -10.33 8.38 -5.93
C ALA A 445 -11.37 7.33 -5.52
N THR A 446 -10.98 6.31 -4.76
CA THR A 446 -11.95 5.41 -4.11
C THR A 446 -12.40 5.99 -2.78
N VAL A 447 -13.68 5.78 -2.46
CA VAL A 447 -14.36 6.32 -1.29
C VAL A 447 -15.22 5.22 -0.68
N THR A 448 -15.45 5.24 0.63
CA THR A 448 -16.48 4.37 1.23
C THR A 448 -17.84 4.68 0.58
N THR A 449 -18.52 3.66 0.03
CA THR A 449 -19.77 3.84 -0.71
C THR A 449 -20.83 4.54 0.15
N GLY A 450 -21.47 5.57 -0.39
CA GLY A 450 -22.42 6.46 0.28
C GLY A 450 -21.82 7.78 0.81
N LEU A 451 -20.52 8.01 0.64
CA LEU A 451 -19.81 9.25 1.03
C LEU A 451 -19.23 10.01 -0.17
N GLU A 452 -19.59 9.65 -1.40
CA GLU A 452 -19.03 10.20 -2.63
C GLU A 452 -19.32 11.71 -2.79
N SER A 453 -20.44 12.22 -2.27
CA SER A 453 -20.69 13.67 -2.25
C SER A 453 -19.79 14.41 -1.26
N VAL A 454 -19.59 13.90 -0.05
CA VAL A 454 -18.71 14.53 0.96
C VAL A 454 -17.25 14.54 0.48
N ALA A 455 -16.84 13.49 -0.24
CA ALA A 455 -15.50 13.44 -0.83
C ALA A 455 -15.34 14.38 -2.04
N ALA A 456 -16.41 14.60 -2.81
CA ALA A 456 -16.41 15.60 -3.89
C ALA A 456 -16.33 17.03 -3.31
N GLU A 457 -17.12 17.34 -2.29
CA GLU A 457 -17.09 18.63 -1.59
C GLU A 457 -15.67 18.94 -1.04
N GLU A 458 -14.97 17.96 -0.46
CA GLU A 458 -13.56 18.14 -0.05
C GLU A 458 -12.64 18.46 -1.25
N CYS A 459 -12.84 17.81 -2.40
CA CYS A 459 -12.00 18.04 -3.58
C CYS A 459 -12.29 19.40 -4.23
N GLU A 460 -13.55 19.82 -4.30
CA GLU A 460 -13.97 21.16 -4.72
C GLU A 460 -13.34 22.23 -3.82
N GLU A 461 -13.45 22.08 -2.49
CA GLU A 461 -12.90 23.03 -1.51
C GLU A 461 -11.36 23.11 -1.54
N LYS A 462 -10.66 21.96 -1.55
CA LYS A 462 -9.19 21.92 -1.38
C LYS A 462 -8.40 22.04 -2.66
N LEU A 463 -8.96 21.64 -3.80
CA LEU A 463 -8.24 21.54 -5.08
C LEU A 463 -8.80 22.47 -6.16
N GLY A 464 -9.98 23.06 -5.95
CA GLY A 464 -10.66 23.92 -6.92
C GLY A 464 -11.26 23.16 -8.12
N CYS A 465 -11.56 21.87 -7.96
CA CYS A 465 -12.19 21.05 -9.00
C CYS A 465 -13.52 21.67 -9.44
N LYS A 466 -13.76 21.78 -10.76
CA LYS A 466 -15.02 22.33 -11.30
C LYS A 466 -16.06 21.27 -11.66
N SER A 467 -15.63 20.04 -11.94
CA SER A 467 -16.49 18.93 -12.33
C SER A 467 -16.05 17.65 -11.64
N ILE A 468 -16.94 17.02 -10.87
CA ILE A 468 -16.67 15.75 -10.19
C ILE A 468 -17.74 14.72 -10.53
N ARG A 469 -17.36 13.72 -11.31
CA ARG A 469 -18.22 12.59 -11.66
C ARG A 469 -18.22 11.57 -10.51
N LYS A 470 -19.39 11.34 -9.93
CA LYS A 470 -19.59 10.41 -8.80
C LYS A 470 -19.99 9.03 -9.34
N GLY A 471 -19.22 8.00 -8.98
CA GLY A 471 -19.53 6.59 -9.25
C GLY A 471 -19.67 5.80 -7.95
N ARG A 472 -20.18 4.57 -8.00
CA ARG A 472 -20.37 3.77 -6.76
C ARG A 472 -19.02 3.47 -6.07
N GLY A 473 -18.80 4.07 -4.90
CA GLY A 473 -17.55 3.98 -4.14
C GLY A 473 -16.35 4.69 -4.79
N ARG A 474 -16.58 5.61 -5.73
CA ARG A 474 -15.52 6.32 -6.47
C ARG A 474 -15.94 7.74 -6.82
N ILE A 475 -14.97 8.64 -6.90
CA ILE A 475 -15.11 9.93 -7.58
C ILE A 475 -14.03 10.07 -8.65
N TYR A 476 -14.36 10.78 -9.72
CA TYR A 476 -13.44 11.12 -10.81
C TYR A 476 -13.50 12.62 -11.03
N PHE A 477 -12.34 13.26 -11.13
CA PHE A 477 -12.23 14.71 -11.23
C PHE A 477 -10.91 15.09 -11.88
N ASP A 478 -10.91 16.18 -12.64
CA ASP A 478 -9.69 16.78 -13.19
C ASP A 478 -9.09 17.78 -12.18
N ILE A 479 -7.77 17.90 -12.15
CA ILE A 479 -7.09 18.99 -11.44
C ILE A 479 -5.98 19.61 -12.29
N PRO A 480 -5.74 20.92 -12.16
CA PRO A 480 -4.54 21.56 -12.67
C PRO A 480 -3.26 20.86 -12.17
N THR A 481 -2.29 20.68 -13.05
CA THR A 481 -1.06 19.92 -12.76
C THR A 481 -0.22 20.52 -11.62
N ASN A 482 -0.33 21.82 -11.36
CA ASN A 482 0.27 22.49 -10.19
C ASN A 482 -0.43 22.17 -8.86
N SER A 483 -1.72 21.80 -8.87
CA SER A 483 -2.46 21.33 -7.70
C SER A 483 -2.23 19.85 -7.39
N PHE A 484 -1.56 19.09 -8.26
CA PHE A 484 -1.42 17.64 -8.15
C PHE A 484 -0.82 17.15 -6.82
N MET A 485 0.15 17.87 -6.24
CA MET A 485 0.73 17.50 -4.93
C MET A 485 -0.24 17.74 -3.75
N GLN A 486 -1.24 18.61 -3.91
CA GLN A 486 -2.26 18.88 -2.89
C GLN A 486 -3.20 17.69 -2.66
N LEU A 487 -3.24 16.70 -3.57
CA LEU A 487 -3.89 15.39 -3.36
C LEU A 487 -3.44 14.71 -2.06
N LYS A 488 -2.23 14.99 -1.57
CA LYS A 488 -1.72 14.48 -0.28
C LYS A 488 -2.50 15.02 0.94
N SER A 489 -3.28 16.11 0.78
CA SER A 489 -4.12 16.72 1.83
C SER A 489 -5.53 16.10 1.97
N LEU A 490 -5.99 15.32 0.98
CA LEU A 490 -7.33 14.73 0.99
C LEU A 490 -7.49 13.67 2.08
N ARG A 491 -8.56 13.75 2.86
CA ARG A 491 -8.82 12.95 4.06
C ARG A 491 -10.04 12.03 3.91
N SER A 492 -11.05 12.39 3.11
CA SER A 492 -12.25 11.58 2.84
C SER A 492 -11.99 10.32 1.99
N VAL A 493 -10.97 10.37 1.13
CA VAL A 493 -10.66 9.31 0.14
C VAL A 493 -9.84 8.17 0.74
N GLU A 494 -9.95 6.98 0.15
CA GLU A 494 -9.22 5.79 0.56
C GLU A 494 -7.98 5.53 -0.29
N HIS A 495 -8.12 5.46 -1.62
CA HIS A 495 -6.99 5.33 -2.55
C HIS A 495 -7.10 6.35 -3.68
N LEU A 496 -5.96 6.80 -4.18
CA LEU A 496 -5.84 7.73 -5.30
C LEU A 496 -5.15 7.04 -6.48
N PHE A 497 -5.63 7.32 -7.67
CA PHE A 497 -5.11 6.85 -8.95
C PHE A 497 -5.05 8.03 -9.93
N VAL A 498 -3.95 8.16 -10.66
CA VAL A 498 -3.94 8.99 -11.88
C VAL A 498 -4.54 8.16 -13.01
N VAL A 499 -5.51 8.71 -13.74
CA VAL A 499 -6.16 8.03 -14.87
C VAL A 499 -5.24 8.13 -16.10
N VAL A 500 -5.09 7.01 -16.79
CA VAL A 500 -4.35 6.89 -18.06
C VAL A 500 -5.30 7.05 -19.23
N LYS A 501 -6.45 6.38 -19.16
CA LYS A 501 -7.53 6.48 -20.14
C LYS A 501 -8.84 6.08 -19.51
N GLU A 502 -9.90 6.76 -19.93
CA GLU A 502 -11.27 6.35 -19.72
C GLU A 502 -11.94 6.11 -21.08
N PHE A 503 -12.69 5.01 -21.15
CA PHE A 503 -13.60 4.68 -22.24
C PHE A 503 -15.01 4.67 -21.67
N GLN A 504 -15.87 5.57 -22.16
CA GLN A 504 -17.27 5.66 -21.74
C GLN A 504 -18.16 4.94 -22.74
N GLU A 505 -19.22 4.31 -22.24
CA GLU A 505 -20.17 3.54 -23.06
C GLU A 505 -20.81 4.37 -24.18
N ASP A 506 -21.18 5.63 -23.91
CA ASP A 506 -21.79 6.55 -24.88
C ASP A 506 -20.79 7.29 -25.78
N SER A 507 -19.49 6.98 -25.69
CA SER A 507 -18.44 7.68 -26.45
C SER A 507 -18.13 7.01 -27.81
N SER A 508 -17.69 7.79 -28.80
CA SER A 508 -17.22 7.29 -30.09
C SER A 508 -15.96 6.43 -30.01
N GLU A 509 -15.26 6.47 -28.87
CA GLU A 509 -14.12 5.61 -28.53
C GLU A 509 -14.52 4.40 -27.65
N GLY A 510 -15.83 4.16 -27.47
CA GLY A 510 -16.38 3.17 -26.53
C GLY A 510 -15.78 1.77 -26.66
N PHE A 511 -15.47 1.16 -25.52
CA PHE A 511 -14.78 -0.13 -25.45
C PHE A 511 -15.79 -1.27 -25.20
N ASP A 512 -16.25 -1.90 -26.29
CA ASP A 512 -17.18 -3.04 -26.24
C ASP A 512 -16.61 -4.20 -25.40
N CYS A 513 -17.09 -4.30 -24.16
CA CYS A 513 -16.74 -5.31 -23.17
C CYS A 513 -17.52 -6.62 -23.35
N HIS A 514 -18.48 -6.67 -24.27
CA HIS A 514 -19.23 -7.88 -24.59
C HIS A 514 -18.73 -8.58 -25.86
N SER A 515 -17.78 -7.96 -26.58
CA SER A 515 -17.06 -8.56 -27.71
C SER A 515 -16.50 -9.95 -27.41
N PRO A 516 -16.58 -10.92 -28.35
CA PRO A 516 -15.95 -12.23 -28.18
C PRO A 516 -14.43 -12.11 -28.01
N ASP A 517 -13.80 -11.15 -28.71
CA ASP A 517 -12.35 -10.95 -28.73
C ASP A 517 -11.85 -9.98 -27.63
N ILE A 518 -12.68 -9.71 -26.61
CA ILE A 518 -12.39 -8.73 -25.55
C ILE A 518 -11.07 -9.00 -24.81
N LEU A 519 -10.69 -10.25 -24.62
CA LEU A 519 -9.42 -10.64 -24.00
C LEU A 519 -8.20 -10.34 -24.88
N GLU A 520 -8.35 -10.36 -26.21
CA GLU A 520 -7.30 -9.95 -27.14
C GLU A 520 -7.22 -8.41 -27.25
N LYS A 521 -8.38 -7.74 -27.28
CA LYS A 521 -8.46 -6.26 -27.18
C LYS A 521 -7.76 -5.76 -25.92
N LEU A 522 -8.06 -6.34 -24.76
CA LEU A 522 -7.39 -6.00 -23.49
C LEU A 522 -5.88 -6.30 -23.50
N TYR A 523 -5.42 -7.33 -24.21
CA TYR A 523 -3.98 -7.63 -24.34
C TYR A 523 -3.23 -6.60 -25.20
N LYS A 524 -3.84 -6.11 -26.28
CA LYS A 524 -3.25 -5.08 -27.18
C LYS A 524 -3.45 -3.64 -26.70
N LEU A 525 -4.38 -3.42 -25.77
CA LEU A 525 -4.75 -2.09 -25.31
C LEU A 525 -3.58 -1.30 -24.69
N PRO A 526 -2.71 -1.86 -23.81
CA PRO A 526 -1.62 -1.10 -23.20
C PRO A 526 -0.72 -0.38 -24.20
N GLN A 527 -0.41 -0.98 -25.34
CA GLN A 527 0.44 -0.42 -26.38
C GLN A 527 -0.23 0.73 -27.17
N ALA A 528 -1.56 0.85 -27.07
CA ALA A 528 -2.35 1.89 -27.75
C ALA A 528 -2.69 3.10 -26.86
N LEU A 529 -2.22 3.14 -25.61
CA LEU A 529 -2.46 4.24 -24.67
C LEU A 529 -1.22 5.13 -24.51
N ASP A 530 -1.41 6.42 -24.30
CA ASP A 530 -0.35 7.28 -23.78
C ASP A 530 -0.22 7.10 -22.26
N TRP A 531 0.89 6.51 -21.82
CA TRP A 531 1.20 6.34 -20.41
C TRP A 531 2.11 7.44 -19.85
N LYS A 532 2.77 8.25 -20.71
CA LYS A 532 3.92 9.09 -20.33
C LYS A 532 3.56 10.06 -19.22
N SER A 533 2.47 10.77 -19.43
CA SER A 533 1.93 11.81 -18.56
C SER A 533 1.54 11.26 -17.18
N SER A 534 0.84 10.13 -17.18
CA SER A 534 0.42 9.42 -15.96
C SER A 534 1.59 8.80 -15.20
N LEU A 535 2.56 8.20 -15.90
CA LEU A 535 3.76 7.62 -15.30
C LEU A 535 4.68 8.68 -14.73
N PHE A 536 4.84 9.83 -15.41
CA PHE A 536 5.58 10.97 -14.88
C PHE A 536 4.92 11.51 -13.61
N MET A 537 3.60 11.72 -13.61
CA MET A 537 2.84 12.14 -12.42
C MET A 537 2.95 11.14 -11.28
N TRP A 538 2.86 9.84 -11.56
CA TRP A 538 3.11 8.79 -10.58
C TRP A 538 4.55 8.84 -10.03
N LYS A 539 5.58 8.97 -10.88
CA LYS A 539 7.00 9.04 -10.49
C LYS A 539 7.23 10.21 -9.52
N GLN A 540 6.70 11.39 -9.85
CA GLN A 540 6.76 12.60 -9.01
C GLN A 540 6.00 12.43 -7.69
N PHE A 541 4.78 11.88 -7.69
CA PHE A 541 3.99 11.70 -6.47
C PHE A 541 4.69 10.78 -5.45
N LYS A 542 5.31 9.71 -5.96
CA LYS A 542 5.98 8.65 -5.21
C LYS A 542 7.41 9.00 -4.79
N GLY A 543 8.08 9.92 -5.48
CA GLY A 543 9.53 10.10 -5.36
C GLY A 543 10.32 8.89 -5.89
N TYR A 544 9.80 8.20 -6.92
CA TYR A 544 10.48 7.04 -7.50
C TYR A 544 11.67 7.48 -8.35
N SER A 545 12.88 6.99 -8.07
CA SER A 545 14.09 7.38 -8.80
C SER A 545 14.40 6.49 -10.00
N GLY A 546 13.96 5.23 -10.00
CA GLY A 546 14.30 4.23 -11.02
C GLY A 546 13.88 4.57 -12.46
N ALA A 547 14.48 3.88 -13.42
CA ALA A 547 14.11 3.92 -14.82
C ALA A 547 12.74 3.27 -15.05
N ILE A 548 11.90 3.86 -15.89
CA ILE A 548 10.57 3.33 -16.22
C ILE A 548 10.59 2.58 -17.56
N PHE A 549 11.45 3.00 -18.50
CA PHE A 549 11.57 2.43 -19.85
C PHE A 549 12.97 1.82 -20.05
N LYS A 550 13.10 0.95 -21.05
CA LYS A 550 14.37 0.21 -21.32
C LYS A 550 15.46 1.09 -21.90
N ASN A 551 15.08 2.07 -22.73
CA ASN A 551 15.99 3.07 -23.26
C ASN A 551 15.42 4.46 -22.93
N GLU A 552 16.26 5.43 -22.60
CA GLU A 552 15.82 6.83 -22.41
C GLU A 552 15.30 7.45 -23.73
N ASN A 553 15.66 6.87 -24.88
CA ASN A 553 15.08 7.24 -26.18
C ASN A 553 13.67 6.67 -26.43
N ASP A 554 13.20 5.68 -25.65
CA ASP A 554 11.82 5.17 -25.78
C ASP A 554 10.78 6.20 -25.28
N ASP A 555 11.21 7.21 -24.48
CA ASP A 555 10.40 8.38 -24.11
C ASP A 555 9.93 9.19 -25.34
N LEU A 556 10.49 8.95 -26.54
CA LEU A 556 10.14 9.68 -27.77
C LEU A 556 9.35 8.88 -28.80
N ASN A 557 9.31 7.54 -28.76
CA ASN A 557 9.00 6.75 -29.98
C ASN A 557 7.79 5.80 -29.94
N CYS A 558 6.79 6.06 -29.10
CA CYS A 558 5.50 5.34 -29.13
C CYS A 558 4.46 6.02 -30.03
N ASN A 559 4.83 6.32 -31.28
CA ASN A 559 3.86 6.62 -32.34
C ASN A 559 4.51 6.47 -33.72
N ARG A 560 4.48 5.25 -34.27
CA ARG A 560 4.59 5.04 -35.73
C ARG A 560 3.97 3.71 -36.16
N ASP A 561 3.07 3.87 -37.12
CA ASP A 561 2.62 2.90 -38.13
C ASP A 561 1.87 1.64 -37.66
N GLY A 562 0.55 1.67 -37.88
CA GLY A 562 -0.27 0.47 -37.99
C GLY A 562 -0.07 -0.27 -39.32
N PHE A 563 -0.83 -1.35 -39.51
CA PHE A 563 -0.77 -2.28 -40.65
C PHE A 563 0.51 -3.12 -40.78
N VAL A 564 0.49 -4.32 -40.18
CA VAL A 564 1.18 -5.47 -40.79
C VAL A 564 0.21 -6.14 -41.76
N THR A 565 0.33 -5.77 -43.03
CA THR A 565 -0.43 -6.37 -44.14
C THR A 565 0.10 -7.77 -44.43
N VAL A 566 -0.78 -8.77 -44.46
CA VAL A 566 -0.44 -10.10 -44.98
C VAL A 566 -0.14 -10.01 -46.48
N LYS A 567 1.02 -10.55 -46.92
CA LYS A 567 1.23 -10.95 -48.33
C LYS A 567 1.97 -12.28 -48.43
N ASN A 568 1.40 -13.15 -49.26
CA ASN A 568 1.90 -14.48 -49.61
C ASN A 568 2.95 -14.46 -50.74
N GLY A 569 3.71 -15.55 -50.83
CA GLY A 569 4.39 -16.04 -52.04
C GLY A 569 5.63 -16.87 -51.69
N GLY A 570 5.83 -18.11 -52.16
CA GLY A 570 4.96 -19.01 -52.95
C GLY A 570 5.78 -20.17 -53.58
N GLY A 571 5.15 -21.35 -53.80
CA GLY A 571 5.74 -22.55 -54.44
C GLY A 571 6.25 -23.62 -53.45
N SER A 572 5.62 -24.80 -53.34
CA SER A 572 5.64 -25.99 -54.25
C SER A 572 6.91 -26.84 -54.03
N SER A 573 6.89 -28.15 -53.71
CA SER A 573 6.00 -29.30 -54.05
C SER A 573 5.66 -30.18 -52.81
N LYS A 574 4.60 -31.03 -52.70
CA LYS A 574 4.14 -32.23 -53.47
C LYS A 574 5.23 -33.33 -53.61
N GLU A 575 4.99 -34.65 -53.49
CA GLU A 575 3.85 -35.56 -53.13
C GLU A 575 4.46 -36.99 -52.85
N GLY A 576 3.82 -38.06 -52.32
CA GLY A 576 2.46 -38.34 -51.77
C GLY A 576 2.51 -38.72 -50.26
N ASP A 577 1.69 -39.57 -49.62
CA ASP A 577 0.62 -40.57 -49.94
C ASP A 577 1.01 -42.06 -49.80
N GLU A 578 0.52 -42.76 -48.75
CA GLU A 578 -0.42 -43.91 -48.85
C GLU A 578 -0.80 -44.54 -47.47
N SER A 579 -1.95 -45.23 -47.45
CA SER A 579 -2.61 -45.95 -46.34
C SER A 579 -2.08 -47.41 -46.16
N VAL A 580 -2.52 -48.32 -45.27
CA VAL A 580 -3.84 -48.95 -44.95
C VAL A 580 -3.64 -49.73 -43.61
N ALA A 581 -4.51 -49.68 -42.59
CA ALA A 581 -5.58 -50.66 -42.20
C ALA A 581 -5.19 -52.18 -42.23
N GLU A 582 -5.71 -53.11 -41.44
CA GLU A 582 -6.79 -53.15 -40.41
C GLU A 582 -6.68 -54.46 -39.54
N GLU A 583 -7.71 -54.79 -38.73
CA GLU A 583 -7.95 -56.06 -37.95
C GLU A 583 -7.10 -56.26 -36.64
N MET A 584 -7.62 -56.45 -35.41
CA MET A 584 -8.69 -57.31 -34.79
C MET A 584 -8.35 -58.82 -34.87
N GLU A 585 -8.41 -59.71 -33.85
CA GLU A 585 -8.97 -59.82 -32.48
C GLU A 585 -7.96 -60.60 -31.56
N ASP A 586 -8.18 -60.93 -30.27
CA ASP A 586 -8.57 -60.19 -29.04
C ASP A 586 -8.25 -61.10 -27.79
N GLU A 587 -8.72 -60.74 -26.59
CA GLU A 587 -8.76 -61.44 -25.28
C GLU A 587 -7.46 -61.65 -24.43
N SER A 588 -7.50 -61.01 -23.24
CA SER A 588 -7.20 -61.58 -21.90
C SER A 588 -5.90 -61.22 -21.12
N GLU A 589 -6.16 -60.82 -19.86
CA GLU A 589 -5.33 -60.78 -18.63
C GLU A 589 -4.09 -59.86 -18.48
N ALA A 590 -3.93 -59.40 -17.23
CA ALA A 590 -2.81 -58.62 -16.67
C ALA A 590 -1.83 -59.59 -15.92
N PRO A 591 -0.80 -59.20 -15.12
CA PRO A 591 -0.38 -57.85 -14.69
C PRO A 591 1.16 -57.56 -14.53
N VAL A 592 1.50 -56.25 -14.48
CA VAL A 592 2.49 -55.59 -13.55
C VAL A 592 3.95 -56.08 -13.44
N LYS A 593 4.90 -55.15 -13.76
CA LYS A 593 6.36 -55.10 -13.43
C LYS A 593 7.23 -56.18 -14.13
N ARG A 594 8.54 -56.03 -14.37
CA ARG A 594 9.62 -55.57 -13.47
C ARG A 594 11.00 -55.55 -14.20
N MET A 595 11.95 -54.68 -13.79
CA MET A 595 13.43 -54.90 -13.85
C MET A 595 14.07 -55.13 -15.24
N LYS A 596 15.40 -55.22 -15.46
CA LYS A 596 16.68 -55.10 -14.69
C LYS A 596 17.75 -54.58 -15.69
N HIS A 597 18.93 -54.07 -15.34
CA HIS A 597 20.11 -54.71 -14.71
C HIS A 597 21.05 -53.59 -14.20
N GLY A 598 21.94 -53.76 -13.21
CA GLY A 598 22.28 -54.96 -12.43
C GLY A 598 23.71 -55.47 -12.71
N ASN A 599 24.62 -55.27 -11.74
CA ASN A 599 25.53 -56.29 -11.17
C ASN A 599 26.28 -55.67 -9.96
N GLU A 600 26.20 -56.24 -8.74
CA GLU A 600 26.94 -57.40 -8.19
C GLU A 600 28.40 -57.02 -7.79
N ASN A 601 28.97 -57.44 -6.66
CA ASN A 601 28.64 -58.62 -5.84
C ASN A 601 28.95 -58.48 -4.32
N SER A 602 28.11 -59.17 -3.52
CA SER A 602 28.39 -59.97 -2.29
C SER A 602 29.15 -59.43 -1.05
N GLY A 603 28.53 -59.59 0.14
CA GLY A 603 29.22 -59.62 1.45
C GLY A 603 28.32 -59.35 2.67
N GLN A 604 27.94 -60.39 3.43
CA GLN A 604 27.19 -60.36 4.71
C GLN A 604 27.72 -61.53 5.59
N PRO A 605 27.36 -61.67 6.89
CA PRO A 605 27.16 -60.68 7.98
C PRO A 605 27.80 -61.14 9.33
N LYS A 606 27.73 -60.34 10.43
CA LYS A 606 27.32 -60.73 11.82
C LYS A 606 27.93 -59.90 12.98
N ALA A 607 27.04 -59.52 13.92
CA ALA A 607 27.05 -59.67 15.40
C ALA A 607 28.24 -59.27 16.32
N SER A 608 27.85 -58.85 17.54
CA SER A 608 28.58 -58.79 18.84
C SER A 608 29.86 -57.91 18.91
N GLU A 609 30.34 -57.42 20.05
CA GLU A 609 29.91 -57.53 21.47
C GLU A 609 30.23 -56.24 22.26
N GLU A 610 30.42 -56.33 23.58
CA GLU A 610 30.36 -55.26 24.58
C GLU A 610 31.67 -54.46 24.81
N ASP A 611 31.49 -53.31 25.48
CA ASP A 611 32.18 -52.89 26.73
C ASP A 611 33.15 -51.69 26.81
N ASP A 612 32.78 -50.86 27.80
CA ASP A 612 33.53 -50.11 28.83
C ASP A 612 34.54 -48.95 28.65
N SER A 613 34.60 -48.16 29.74
CA SER A 613 35.65 -47.24 30.25
C SER A 613 35.78 -45.78 29.75
N GLU A 614 35.16 -44.89 30.53
CA GLU A 614 35.74 -43.80 31.35
C GLU A 614 36.72 -42.69 30.86
N GLU A 615 36.44 -41.50 31.41
CA GLU A 615 37.30 -40.40 31.89
C GLU A 615 38.19 -39.49 30.98
N THR A 616 37.71 -38.24 30.90
CA THR A 616 38.42 -36.93 31.08
C THR A 616 39.84 -36.68 30.55
N VAL A 617 40.03 -35.50 29.94
CA VAL A 617 40.83 -34.36 30.47
C VAL A 617 40.90 -33.23 29.42
N LEU A 618 40.80 -31.96 29.86
CA LEU A 618 41.21 -30.76 29.12
C LEU A 618 42.62 -30.37 29.60
N PRO A 619 43.55 -29.89 28.73
CA PRO A 619 43.65 -28.43 28.57
C PRO A 619 44.25 -27.87 27.25
N SER A 620 44.11 -26.54 27.12
CA SER A 620 45.07 -25.56 26.55
C SER A 620 45.51 -25.62 25.07
N SER A 621 45.04 -24.62 24.32
CA SER A 621 45.80 -23.73 23.40
C SER A 621 46.98 -24.29 22.56
N VAL A 622 46.87 -24.15 21.24
CA VAL A 622 47.89 -23.43 20.43
C VAL A 622 47.31 -22.84 19.15
N ASP A 623 47.92 -21.73 18.79
CA ASP A 623 47.89 -20.95 17.55
C ASP A 623 47.87 -21.79 16.24
N LEU A 624 47.21 -21.28 15.20
CA LEU A 624 47.25 -21.85 13.85
C LEU A 624 47.63 -20.77 12.84
N GLY A 625 48.88 -20.88 12.37
CA GLY A 625 49.54 -19.89 11.54
C GLY A 625 48.95 -19.74 10.13
N VAL A 626 49.17 -18.54 9.59
CA VAL A 626 48.83 -18.14 8.23
C VAL A 626 49.57 -19.01 7.20
N THR A 627 48.84 -19.61 6.26
CA THR A 627 49.40 -19.95 4.93
C THR A 627 48.54 -19.34 3.83
N SER A 628 49.13 -18.40 3.10
CA SER A 628 48.51 -17.69 1.99
C SER A 628 48.74 -18.45 0.67
N THR A 629 47.67 -18.84 -0.02
CA THR A 629 47.71 -19.20 -1.44
C THR A 629 46.78 -18.28 -2.23
N SER A 630 47.39 -17.26 -2.85
CA SER A 630 46.70 -16.36 -3.76
C SER A 630 46.43 -17.04 -5.10
N THR A 631 45.17 -17.18 -5.49
CA THR A 631 44.78 -17.41 -6.89
C THR A 631 43.94 -16.22 -7.37
N ASN A 632 44.44 -15.57 -8.42
CA ASN A 632 43.81 -14.38 -9.01
C ASN A 632 42.46 -14.73 -9.65
N ALA A 633 41.37 -14.30 -9.01
CA ALA A 633 40.11 -14.03 -9.69
C ALA A 633 39.90 -12.52 -9.68
N LYS A 634 39.86 -11.90 -10.87
CA LYS A 634 39.53 -10.46 -11.00
C LYS A 634 38.13 -10.20 -10.44
N PRO A 635 37.88 -9.08 -9.77
CA PRO A 635 36.52 -8.62 -9.52
C PRO A 635 35.82 -8.43 -10.87
N LEU A 636 34.71 -9.12 -11.07
CA LEU A 636 33.74 -8.70 -12.08
C LEU A 636 33.02 -7.49 -11.51
N GLU A 637 33.31 -6.32 -12.04
CA GLU A 637 32.52 -5.12 -11.80
C GLU A 637 31.07 -5.43 -12.19
N VAL A 638 30.17 -5.36 -11.21
CA VAL A 638 28.74 -5.45 -11.48
C VAL A 638 28.35 -4.11 -12.10
N ALA A 639 28.31 -4.07 -13.43
CA ALA A 639 27.73 -2.94 -14.15
C ALA A 639 26.31 -2.67 -13.64
N ASP A 640 25.96 -1.41 -13.45
CA ASP A 640 24.63 -0.98 -13.01
C ASP A 640 23.55 -1.52 -13.95
N GLN A 641 22.91 -2.62 -13.55
CA GLN A 641 21.81 -3.18 -14.31
C GLN A 641 20.61 -2.26 -14.17
N LEU A 642 20.07 -1.78 -15.31
CA LEU A 642 18.89 -0.95 -15.39
C LEU A 642 17.67 -1.68 -14.76
N VAL A 643 17.37 -1.42 -13.50
CA VAL A 643 16.26 -2.07 -12.78
C VAL A 643 14.94 -1.38 -13.13
N LEU A 644 14.22 -1.94 -14.09
CA LEU A 644 12.83 -1.58 -14.40
C LEU A 644 11.88 -1.87 -13.22
N PRO A 645 10.76 -1.14 -13.09
CA PRO A 645 9.81 -1.36 -12.01
C PRO A 645 9.18 -2.74 -12.09
N ARG A 646 8.86 -3.29 -10.91
CA ARG A 646 7.93 -4.40 -10.80
C ARG A 646 6.50 -3.88 -10.80
N PHE A 647 5.56 -4.64 -11.34
CA PHE A 647 4.18 -4.21 -11.41
C PHE A 647 3.15 -5.31 -11.16
N ARG A 648 1.91 -4.90 -10.89
CA ARG A 648 0.73 -5.76 -10.99
C ARG A 648 -0.43 -5.02 -11.65
N VAL A 649 -1.35 -5.77 -12.23
CA VAL A 649 -2.67 -5.27 -12.62
C VAL A 649 -3.71 -5.73 -11.60
N THR A 650 -4.49 -4.78 -11.09
CA THR A 650 -5.64 -5.03 -10.21
C THR A 650 -6.91 -4.73 -11.00
N CYS A 651 -7.60 -5.77 -11.45
CA CYS A 651 -8.88 -5.62 -12.15
C CYS A 651 -10.06 -5.65 -11.18
N THR A 652 -10.98 -4.70 -11.34
CA THR A 652 -12.28 -4.67 -10.65
C THR A 652 -13.38 -4.59 -11.69
N ARG A 653 -14.34 -5.53 -11.65
CA ARG A 653 -15.41 -5.66 -12.65
C ARG A 653 -16.78 -5.63 -11.99
N THR A 654 -17.68 -4.80 -12.52
CA THR A 654 -19.11 -4.73 -12.19
C THR A 654 -19.89 -4.79 -13.50
N GLY A 655 -21.12 -5.31 -13.48
CA GLY A 655 -21.97 -5.44 -14.65
C GLY A 655 -22.34 -6.88 -14.97
N ASN A 656 -23.43 -7.04 -15.71
CA ASN A 656 -23.98 -8.35 -16.08
C ASN A 656 -23.38 -8.81 -17.42
N ASN A 657 -23.39 -10.11 -17.70
CA ASN A 657 -23.10 -10.69 -19.03
C ASN A 657 -21.69 -10.43 -19.62
N HIS A 658 -20.66 -10.14 -18.81
CA HIS A 658 -19.27 -10.24 -19.26
C HIS A 658 -18.85 -11.70 -19.47
N SER A 659 -18.23 -11.99 -20.60
CA SER A 659 -17.72 -13.33 -20.98
C SER A 659 -16.45 -13.77 -20.24
N PHE A 660 -15.87 -12.89 -19.40
CA PHE A 660 -14.58 -13.08 -18.74
C PHE A 660 -14.59 -12.70 -17.25
N SER A 661 -13.65 -13.25 -16.49
CA SER A 661 -13.38 -12.91 -15.09
C SER A 661 -12.44 -11.71 -14.95
N SER A 662 -12.48 -11.05 -13.80
CA SER A 662 -11.50 -9.99 -13.46
C SER A 662 -10.06 -10.51 -13.53
N GLN A 663 -9.83 -11.78 -13.20
CA GLN A 663 -8.51 -12.41 -13.25
C GLN A 663 -8.00 -12.53 -14.69
N GLU A 664 -8.85 -12.95 -15.63
CA GLU A 664 -8.49 -13.05 -17.05
C GLU A 664 -8.22 -11.67 -17.66
N ALA A 665 -9.05 -10.67 -17.36
CA ALA A 665 -8.81 -9.30 -17.78
C ALA A 665 -7.49 -8.73 -17.23
N ALA A 666 -7.22 -8.92 -15.92
CA ALA A 666 -5.95 -8.51 -15.31
C ALA A 666 -4.74 -9.22 -15.92
N ALA A 667 -4.86 -10.53 -16.20
CA ALA A 667 -3.77 -11.31 -16.78
C ALA A 667 -3.48 -10.91 -18.23
N LYS A 668 -4.51 -10.68 -19.05
CA LYS A 668 -4.35 -10.27 -20.45
C LYS A 668 -3.81 -8.84 -20.58
N PHE A 669 -4.42 -7.89 -19.86
CA PHE A 669 -3.94 -6.51 -19.84
C PHE A 669 -2.53 -6.41 -19.22
N GLY A 670 -2.24 -7.22 -18.19
CA GLY A 670 -0.91 -7.35 -17.61
C GLY A 670 0.12 -7.95 -18.56
N GLY A 671 -0.26 -8.94 -19.38
CA GLY A 671 0.58 -9.48 -20.44
C GLY A 671 1.01 -8.38 -21.42
N GLY A 672 0.07 -7.56 -21.90
CA GLY A 672 0.38 -6.42 -22.77
C GLY A 672 1.36 -5.42 -22.15
N ILE A 673 1.19 -5.08 -20.86
CA ILE A 673 2.14 -4.21 -20.14
C ILE A 673 3.53 -4.86 -20.02
N ASN A 674 3.59 -6.17 -19.72
CA ASN A 674 4.85 -6.90 -19.59
C ASN A 674 5.60 -6.97 -20.92
N ASP A 675 4.91 -7.28 -22.03
CA ASP A 675 5.51 -7.35 -23.37
C ASP A 675 5.92 -5.96 -23.89
N GLY A 676 5.08 -4.94 -23.66
CA GLY A 676 5.33 -3.57 -24.11
C GLY A 676 6.45 -2.85 -23.36
N PHE A 677 6.48 -2.92 -22.02
CA PHE A 677 7.44 -2.18 -21.20
C PHE A 677 8.57 -3.05 -20.63
N GLY A 678 8.41 -4.37 -20.59
CA GLY A 678 9.35 -5.29 -19.93
C GLY A 678 9.35 -5.22 -18.41
N TRP A 679 8.39 -4.52 -17.79
CA TRP A 679 8.24 -4.46 -16.33
C TRP A 679 8.03 -5.87 -15.77
N ARG A 680 8.66 -6.19 -14.64
CA ARG A 680 8.57 -7.53 -14.04
C ARG A 680 7.27 -7.68 -13.26
N VAL A 681 6.50 -8.75 -13.50
CA VAL A 681 5.29 -9.01 -12.70
C VAL A 681 5.68 -9.37 -11.25
N ASP A 682 5.18 -8.62 -10.27
CA ASP A 682 5.24 -8.95 -8.84
C ASP A 682 3.87 -8.62 -8.19
N LEU A 683 3.09 -9.66 -7.91
CA LEU A 683 1.75 -9.51 -7.32
C LEU A 683 1.79 -9.10 -5.83
N SER A 684 2.92 -9.33 -5.15
CA SER A 684 3.08 -9.14 -3.70
C SER A 684 3.75 -7.81 -3.34
N HIS A 685 4.80 -7.45 -4.08
CA HIS A 685 5.59 -6.24 -3.86
C HIS A 685 5.77 -5.44 -5.16
N PRO A 686 4.67 -5.05 -5.83
CA PRO A 686 4.75 -4.17 -6.99
C PRO A 686 5.30 -2.80 -6.58
N ASP A 687 6.11 -2.22 -7.46
CA ASP A 687 6.47 -0.80 -7.41
C ASP A 687 5.33 0.01 -8.04
N ILE A 688 4.82 -0.44 -9.21
CA ILE A 688 3.65 0.12 -9.92
C ILE A 688 2.43 -0.79 -9.75
N GLU A 689 1.31 -0.25 -9.25
CA GLU A 689 0.02 -0.93 -9.32
C GLU A 689 -0.88 -0.23 -10.36
N VAL A 690 -1.26 -0.99 -11.39
CA VAL A 690 -2.15 -0.53 -12.46
C VAL A 690 -3.57 -1.01 -12.17
N LEU A 691 -4.51 -0.08 -12.11
CA LEU A 691 -5.93 -0.34 -11.98
C LEU A 691 -6.55 -0.56 -13.36
N LEU A 692 -7.33 -1.63 -13.49
CA LEU A 692 -8.29 -1.83 -14.58
C LEU A 692 -9.68 -1.88 -13.94
N HIS A 693 -10.56 -0.93 -14.24
CA HIS A 693 -11.90 -0.86 -13.68
C HIS A 693 -12.94 -0.90 -14.78
N ILE A 694 -13.73 -1.98 -14.81
CA ILE A 694 -14.73 -2.25 -15.84
C ILE A 694 -16.11 -2.20 -15.17
N VAL A 695 -17.00 -1.36 -15.68
CA VAL A 695 -18.40 -1.26 -15.24
C VAL A 695 -19.28 -1.29 -16.47
N ASP A 696 -19.96 -2.42 -16.68
CA ASP A 696 -20.72 -2.71 -17.90
C ASP A 696 -19.81 -2.50 -19.14
N ASN A 697 -20.09 -1.55 -20.04
CA ASN A 697 -19.22 -1.23 -21.19
C ASN A 697 -18.21 -0.09 -20.94
N SER A 698 -18.16 0.49 -19.74
CA SER A 698 -17.21 1.56 -19.40
C SER A 698 -15.93 0.99 -18.79
N VAL A 699 -14.77 1.48 -19.25
CA VAL A 699 -13.43 1.03 -18.79
C VAL A 699 -12.57 2.21 -18.36
N VAL A 700 -12.08 2.19 -17.12
CA VAL A 700 -11.11 3.16 -16.59
C VAL A 700 -9.80 2.45 -16.28
N ILE A 701 -8.71 2.99 -16.80
CA ILE A 701 -7.33 2.53 -16.60
C ILE A 701 -6.58 3.60 -15.84
N GLY A 702 -5.84 3.24 -14.80
CA GLY A 702 -5.08 4.22 -14.00
C GLY A 702 -3.93 3.62 -13.21
N ILE A 703 -3.10 4.47 -12.62
CA ILE A 703 -1.90 4.08 -11.86
C ILE A 703 -2.04 4.53 -10.41
N ALA A 704 -1.83 3.62 -9.45
CA ALA A 704 -2.05 3.86 -8.03
C ALA A 704 -1.02 4.80 -7.40
N LEU A 705 -1.45 6.00 -7.03
CA LEU A 705 -0.67 7.00 -6.29
C LEU A 705 -0.51 6.59 -4.82
N THR A 706 -1.44 5.84 -4.24
CA THR A 706 -1.42 5.36 -2.84
C THR A 706 -1.26 3.84 -2.75
N LYS A 707 -0.22 3.35 -2.07
CA LYS A 707 0.03 1.91 -1.84
C LYS A 707 -0.91 1.32 -0.78
N GLU A 708 -1.18 2.07 0.27
CA GLU A 708 -2.11 1.68 1.34
C GLU A 708 -3.34 2.59 1.36
N SER A 709 -4.42 2.11 1.97
CA SER A 709 -5.63 2.89 2.17
C SER A 709 -5.36 4.04 3.14
N ARG A 710 -5.56 5.28 2.69
CA ARG A 710 -5.47 6.51 3.49
C ARG A 710 -6.44 6.52 4.68
N GLY A 711 -7.46 5.65 4.68
CA GLY A 711 -8.38 5.43 5.80
C GLY A 711 -7.77 4.69 7.01
N LYS A 712 -6.53 4.16 6.89
CA LYS A 712 -5.80 3.48 7.99
C LYS A 712 -4.90 4.40 8.83
N ARG A 713 -4.82 5.70 8.51
CA ARG A 713 -4.01 6.68 9.25
C ARG A 713 -4.44 6.81 10.72
N ASN A 714 -3.56 7.34 11.55
CA ASN A 714 -3.76 7.75 12.95
C ASN A 714 -3.95 6.64 14.00
N ILE A 715 -4.30 5.40 13.61
CA ILE A 715 -4.57 4.31 14.55
C ILE A 715 -3.50 3.23 14.46
N ALA A 716 -2.78 3.01 15.56
CA ALA A 716 -1.83 1.91 15.77
C ALA A 716 -2.33 0.92 16.84
N HIS A 717 -3.00 1.41 17.88
CA HIS A 717 -3.59 0.65 18.97
C HIS A 717 -5.08 0.41 18.72
N PHE A 718 -5.39 -0.78 18.19
CA PHE A 718 -6.76 -1.14 17.82
C PHE A 718 -7.60 -1.61 19.04
N GLY A 719 -8.88 -1.22 19.04
CA GLY A 719 -9.91 -1.75 19.92
C GLY A 719 -10.74 -2.85 19.24
N PRO A 720 -11.85 -3.30 19.85
CA PRO A 720 -12.76 -4.29 19.25
C PRO A 720 -13.40 -3.82 17.94
N THR A 721 -13.60 -2.51 17.82
CA THR A 721 -14.11 -1.81 16.64
C THR A 721 -13.38 -0.48 16.51
N ASN A 722 -12.79 -0.20 15.35
CA ASN A 722 -12.26 1.12 14.98
C ASN A 722 -12.91 1.57 13.67
N LEU A 723 -13.36 2.81 13.65
CA LEU A 723 -13.80 3.47 12.42
C LEU A 723 -12.57 3.82 11.56
N LYS A 724 -12.69 3.70 10.23
CA LYS A 724 -11.66 4.23 9.30
C LYS A 724 -11.61 5.75 9.43
N SER A 725 -10.42 6.33 9.48
CA SER A 725 -10.21 7.78 9.63
C SER A 725 -10.78 8.58 8.46
N SER A 726 -10.92 7.96 7.28
CA SER A 726 -11.65 8.56 6.14
C SER A 726 -13.15 8.72 6.40
N ILE A 727 -13.80 7.75 7.04
CA ILE A 727 -15.22 7.85 7.42
C ILE A 727 -15.39 8.84 8.56
N ALA A 728 -14.47 8.84 9.54
CA ALA A 728 -14.43 9.83 10.61
C ALA A 728 -14.36 11.26 10.07
N TYR A 729 -13.45 11.53 9.12
CA TYR A 729 -13.34 12.84 8.46
C TYR A 729 -14.65 13.26 7.77
N CYS A 730 -15.31 12.36 7.05
CA CYS A 730 -16.58 12.68 6.41
C CYS A 730 -17.69 12.98 7.43
N MET A 731 -17.74 12.25 8.56
CA MET A 731 -18.70 12.55 9.64
C MET A 731 -18.44 13.92 10.28
N LEU A 732 -17.18 14.30 10.47
CA LEU A 732 -16.79 15.60 11.01
C LEU A 732 -17.11 16.75 10.03
N SER A 733 -16.87 16.54 8.73
CA SER A 733 -17.22 17.50 7.68
C SER A 733 -18.74 17.75 7.61
N LEU A 734 -19.54 16.68 7.68
CA LEU A 734 -21.01 16.76 7.77
C LEU A 734 -21.52 17.49 9.01
N ALA A 735 -20.70 17.58 10.07
CA ALA A 735 -21.04 18.28 11.30
C ALA A 735 -20.83 19.80 11.20
N ASN A 736 -20.26 20.29 10.08
CA ASN A 736 -20.09 21.71 9.75
C ASN A 736 -19.39 22.50 10.87
N ILE A 737 -18.33 21.93 11.43
CA ILE A 737 -17.56 22.45 12.58
C ILE A 737 -17.04 23.86 12.28
N LYS A 738 -17.15 24.76 13.25
CA LYS A 738 -16.67 26.15 13.19
C LYS A 738 -15.49 26.39 14.13
N PRO A 739 -14.62 27.37 13.83
CA PRO A 739 -13.62 27.83 14.79
C PRO A 739 -14.29 28.22 16.12
N GLY A 740 -13.77 27.72 17.23
CA GLY A 740 -14.33 27.89 18.56
C GLY A 740 -15.43 26.88 18.98
N ASP A 741 -16.02 26.10 18.07
CA ASP A 741 -16.97 25.02 18.45
C ASP A 741 -16.30 24.05 19.45
N VAL A 742 -17.06 23.62 20.46
CA VAL A 742 -16.66 22.49 21.32
C VAL A 742 -17.21 21.19 20.74
N VAL A 743 -16.31 20.30 20.34
CA VAL A 743 -16.56 19.06 19.62
C VAL A 743 -16.36 17.86 20.56
N CYS A 744 -17.34 16.95 20.63
CA CYS A 744 -17.31 15.81 21.55
C CYS A 744 -17.61 14.46 20.87
N ASP A 745 -16.75 13.46 21.11
CA ASP A 745 -17.08 12.05 20.87
C ASP A 745 -17.26 11.30 22.21
N PRO A 746 -18.49 11.00 22.62
CA PRO A 746 -18.78 10.42 23.93
C PRO A 746 -18.69 8.89 23.99
N MET A 747 -18.37 8.21 22.88
CA MET A 747 -18.09 6.76 22.80
C MET A 747 -16.89 6.51 21.88
N CYS A 748 -15.75 7.12 22.24
CA CYS A 748 -14.61 7.26 21.32
C CYS A 748 -13.85 5.98 20.98
N GLY A 749 -14.01 4.90 21.75
CA GLY A 749 -13.40 3.59 21.52
C GLY A 749 -11.87 3.62 21.43
N GLY A 750 -11.33 3.73 20.21
CA GLY A 750 -9.89 3.84 19.97
C GLY A 750 -9.43 5.23 19.49
N GLY A 751 -10.32 6.21 19.39
CA GLY A 751 -9.97 7.61 19.09
C GLY A 751 -10.04 8.03 17.63
N SER A 752 -10.55 7.22 16.70
CA SER A 752 -10.57 7.53 15.27
C SER A 752 -11.22 8.88 14.92
N ILE A 753 -12.33 9.23 15.58
CA ILE A 753 -13.04 10.50 15.38
C ILE A 753 -12.29 11.66 16.04
N PRO A 754 -12.02 11.68 17.36
CA PRO A 754 -11.39 12.84 18.00
C PRO A 754 -9.95 13.13 17.53
N ILE A 755 -9.18 12.12 17.13
CA ILE A 755 -7.84 12.34 16.56
C ILE A 755 -7.95 12.95 15.15
N GLU A 756 -8.88 12.48 14.32
CA GLU A 756 -9.10 13.09 13.00
C GLU A 756 -9.67 14.51 13.10
N ALA A 757 -10.48 14.79 14.14
CA ALA A 757 -11.05 16.10 14.44
C ALA A 757 -9.98 17.12 14.84
N SER A 758 -9.18 16.80 15.85
CA SER A 758 -8.08 17.67 16.34
C SER A 758 -7.00 17.94 15.29
N LEU A 759 -6.76 17.00 14.37
CA LEU A 759 -5.83 17.18 13.23
C LEU A 759 -6.39 18.02 12.07
N SER A 760 -7.71 18.19 11.98
CA SER A 760 -8.37 18.80 10.81
C SER A 760 -9.08 20.12 11.14
N TRP A 761 -9.52 20.31 12.39
CA TRP A 761 -10.10 21.54 12.93
C TRP A 761 -9.32 21.99 14.19
N PRO A 762 -8.03 22.35 14.08
CA PRO A 762 -7.19 22.72 15.22
C PRO A 762 -7.60 24.03 15.92
N THR A 763 -8.55 24.79 15.35
CA THR A 763 -9.14 26.01 15.92
C THR A 763 -10.43 25.75 16.72
N SER A 764 -10.79 24.48 16.90
CA SER A 764 -11.93 24.02 17.70
C SER A 764 -11.44 23.24 18.91
N PHE A 765 -12.24 23.15 19.97
CA PHE A 765 -11.90 22.37 21.16
C PHE A 765 -12.39 20.94 21.00
N HIS A 766 -11.56 19.93 21.29
CA HIS A 766 -11.93 18.53 21.12
C HIS A 766 -11.91 17.80 22.46
N LEU A 767 -13.01 17.12 22.76
CA LEU A 767 -13.20 16.32 23.96
C LEU A 767 -13.62 14.92 23.53
N CYS A 768 -13.19 13.89 24.26
CA CYS A 768 -13.70 12.56 24.02
C CYS A 768 -13.71 11.71 25.29
N GLY A 769 -14.52 10.66 25.27
CA GLY A 769 -14.49 9.66 26.32
C GLY A 769 -15.27 8.41 25.95
N ASP A 770 -15.22 7.43 26.84
CA ASP A 770 -15.87 6.14 26.67
C ASP A 770 -16.18 5.53 28.05
N HIS A 771 -17.12 4.60 28.09
CA HIS A 771 -17.48 3.87 29.30
C HIS A 771 -16.46 2.78 29.64
N HIS A 772 -15.89 2.13 28.62
CA HIS A 772 -14.95 1.04 28.82
C HIS A 772 -13.58 1.57 29.24
N GLU A 773 -13.12 1.16 30.43
CA GLU A 773 -11.82 1.54 31.04
C GLU A 773 -10.59 1.50 30.11
N LEU A 774 -10.58 0.61 29.11
CA LEU A 774 -9.45 0.44 28.18
C LEU A 774 -9.52 1.37 26.96
N ALA A 775 -10.67 1.99 26.67
CA ALA A 775 -10.84 2.86 25.51
C ALA A 775 -10.07 4.20 25.66
N PRO A 776 -10.16 4.94 26.79
CA PRO A 776 -9.37 6.15 27.02
C PRO A 776 -7.85 5.90 26.89
N ALA A 777 -7.36 4.80 27.48
CA ALA A 777 -5.94 4.43 27.39
C ALA A 777 -5.48 4.09 25.96
N ARG A 778 -6.32 3.42 25.15
CA ARG A 778 -6.04 3.16 23.73
C ARG A 778 -6.06 4.46 22.90
N THR A 779 -7.01 5.34 23.16
CA THR A 779 -7.10 6.66 22.50
C THR A 779 -5.85 7.49 22.81
N LEU A 780 -5.40 7.52 24.07
CA LEU A 780 -4.16 8.20 24.46
C LEU A 780 -2.92 7.63 23.75
N ALA A 781 -2.80 6.30 23.66
CA ALA A 781 -1.68 5.66 22.95
C ALA A 781 -1.69 5.99 21.45
N ASN A 782 -2.87 6.08 20.82
CA ASN A 782 -2.98 6.53 19.42
C ASN A 782 -2.62 8.00 19.25
N VAL A 783 -3.02 8.88 20.19
CA VAL A 783 -2.60 10.29 20.22
C VAL A 783 -1.09 10.41 20.32
N GLN A 784 -0.45 9.66 21.22
CA GLN A 784 1.01 9.63 21.40
C GLN A 784 1.73 9.20 20.12
N ASN A 785 1.32 8.08 19.52
CA ASN A 785 1.88 7.60 18.25
C ASN A 785 1.70 8.62 17.09
N VAL A 786 0.58 9.34 17.03
CA VAL A 786 0.38 10.41 16.04
C VAL A 786 1.31 11.60 16.30
N VAL A 787 1.46 12.01 17.56
CA VAL A 787 2.37 13.09 17.98
C VAL A 787 3.82 12.75 17.63
N GLU A 788 4.27 11.52 17.90
CA GLU A 788 5.61 11.03 17.59
C GLU A 788 5.89 10.99 16.07
N LEU A 789 4.89 10.62 15.26
CA LEU A 789 5.03 10.48 13.81
C LEU A 789 4.90 11.78 13.02
N GLN A 790 4.16 12.78 13.53
CA GLN A 790 3.79 13.98 12.74
C GLN A 790 4.45 15.28 13.19
N LEU A 791 5.10 15.32 14.36
CA LEU A 791 5.50 16.59 14.98
C LEU A 791 6.99 16.64 15.31
N GLU A 792 7.60 17.81 15.10
CA GLU A 792 8.97 18.13 15.51
C GLU A 792 9.11 18.14 17.04
N LYS A 793 9.08 16.96 17.68
CA LYS A 793 9.36 16.63 19.09
C LYS A 793 8.67 17.46 20.21
N LYS A 794 7.78 18.43 19.92
CA LYS A 794 7.31 19.43 20.91
C LYS A 794 5.85 19.92 20.80
N LYS A 795 4.97 19.30 20.01
CA LYS A 795 3.54 19.72 19.92
C LYS A 795 2.61 18.63 20.46
N THR A 796 1.57 19.03 21.17
CA THR A 796 0.45 18.18 21.61
C THR A 796 -0.75 18.36 20.68
N LEU A 797 -1.69 17.40 20.68
CA LEU A 797 -3.00 17.60 20.05
C LEU A 797 -3.95 18.29 21.05
N PRO A 798 -4.80 19.24 20.61
CA PRO A 798 -5.82 19.88 21.45
C PRO A 798 -7.01 18.93 21.66
N LEU A 799 -6.78 17.85 22.43
CA LEU A 799 -7.76 16.79 22.69
C LEU A 799 -7.68 16.30 24.14
N ASP A 800 -8.75 16.49 24.91
CA ASP A 800 -8.91 15.91 26.24
C ASP A 800 -9.64 14.56 26.19
N ILE A 801 -9.19 13.61 27.03
CA ILE A 801 -9.65 12.21 27.02
C ILE A 801 -10.15 11.82 28.42
N PHE A 802 -11.39 11.35 28.52
CA PHE A 802 -12.07 11.02 29.77
C PHE A 802 -12.63 9.59 29.78
N GLN A 803 -12.93 9.07 30.97
CA GLN A 803 -13.81 7.91 31.14
C GLN A 803 -15.16 8.38 31.69
N TRP A 804 -16.27 8.03 31.05
CA TRP A 804 -17.63 8.45 31.44
C TRP A 804 -18.72 7.51 30.93
N ASP A 805 -19.95 7.66 31.41
CA ASP A 805 -21.13 7.08 30.75
C ASP A 805 -21.81 8.13 29.87
N VAL A 806 -22.05 7.84 28.60
CA VAL A 806 -22.80 8.71 27.68
C VAL A 806 -24.24 8.95 28.12
N CYS A 807 -24.81 8.09 28.97
CA CYS A 807 -26.13 8.28 29.57
C CYS A 807 -26.13 9.25 30.76
N ASN A 808 -24.96 9.70 31.23
CA ASN A 808 -24.78 10.64 32.33
C ASN A 808 -23.40 11.33 32.22
N LEU A 809 -23.28 12.26 31.27
CA LEU A 809 -22.04 12.97 30.98
C LEU A 809 -21.71 13.97 32.10
N PRO A 810 -20.46 14.02 32.61
CA PRO A 810 -20.04 14.96 33.65
C PRO A 810 -19.85 16.40 33.13
N LEU A 811 -20.72 16.84 32.21
CA LEU A 811 -20.64 18.10 31.48
C LEU A 811 -21.86 18.98 31.80
N LYS A 812 -21.66 20.30 31.78
CA LYS A 812 -22.72 21.28 32.02
C LYS A 812 -23.73 21.27 30.87
N ALA A 813 -24.98 21.65 31.15
CA ALA A 813 -25.96 21.86 30.07
C ALA A 813 -25.52 23.01 29.16
N ASN A 814 -25.78 22.91 27.85
CA ASN A 814 -25.35 23.87 26.83
C ASN A 814 -23.83 24.18 26.86
N SER A 815 -22.98 23.15 26.88
CA SER A 815 -21.52 23.29 26.88
C SER A 815 -20.79 22.61 25.72
N ILE A 816 -21.52 21.89 24.86
CA ILE A 816 -21.00 21.22 23.67
C ILE A 816 -21.77 21.72 22.45
N ASP A 817 -21.08 22.09 21.37
CA ASP A 817 -21.74 22.57 20.16
C ASP A 817 -21.96 21.44 19.15
N VAL A 818 -21.05 20.45 19.12
CA VAL A 818 -21.08 19.38 18.12
C VAL A 818 -20.77 18.02 18.75
N PHE A 819 -21.68 17.06 18.61
CA PHE A 819 -21.45 15.65 18.92
C PHE A 819 -21.16 14.83 17.66
N ILE A 820 -20.11 14.01 17.63
CA ILE A 820 -19.86 13.05 16.53
C ILE A 820 -19.47 11.71 17.13
N SER A 821 -20.13 10.60 16.74
CA SER A 821 -19.83 9.29 17.34
C SER A 821 -20.23 8.08 16.49
N ASP A 822 -19.44 6.99 16.59
CA ASP A 822 -19.73 5.66 16.01
C ASP A 822 -20.38 4.77 17.08
N LEU A 823 -21.71 4.71 17.06
CA LEU A 823 -22.49 4.05 18.11
C LEU A 823 -22.34 2.53 18.06
N PRO A 824 -22.42 1.80 19.19
CA PRO A 824 -22.34 0.34 19.18
C PRO A 824 -23.47 -0.30 18.35
N PHE A 825 -23.13 -1.01 17.28
CA PHE A 825 -24.12 -1.62 16.36
C PHE A 825 -24.86 -2.84 16.95
N GLY A 826 -24.53 -3.26 18.17
CA GLY A 826 -25.15 -4.43 18.81
C GLY A 826 -24.70 -5.76 18.20
N LYS A 827 -23.44 -5.84 17.74
CA LYS A 827 -22.86 -6.99 17.00
C LYS A 827 -21.46 -7.37 17.44
N ARG A 828 -20.52 -6.42 17.35
CA ARG A 828 -19.12 -6.56 17.82
C ARG A 828 -18.90 -5.86 19.17
N SER A 829 -19.67 -4.80 19.40
CA SER A 829 -19.70 -3.99 20.61
C SER A 829 -21.17 -3.81 21.00
N GLY A 830 -21.48 -4.09 22.28
CA GLY A 830 -22.85 -4.14 22.82
C GLY A 830 -23.77 -5.16 22.15
N SER A 831 -25.03 -5.21 22.56
CA SER A 831 -26.10 -5.96 21.92
C SER A 831 -27.22 -5.06 21.38
N LYS A 832 -27.94 -5.53 20.35
CA LYS A 832 -29.12 -4.83 19.85
C LYS A 832 -30.22 -4.68 20.89
N HIS A 833 -30.26 -5.53 21.91
CA HIS A 833 -31.23 -5.41 23.00
C HIS A 833 -30.89 -4.21 23.90
N GLU A 834 -29.62 -4.03 24.27
CA GLU A 834 -29.15 -2.90 25.07
C GLU A 834 -29.32 -1.56 24.34
N ASN A 835 -29.16 -1.54 23.01
CA ASN A 835 -29.38 -0.34 22.20
C ASN A 835 -30.78 0.28 22.42
N TRP A 836 -31.83 -0.50 22.67
CA TRP A 836 -33.17 0.01 23.00
C TRP A 836 -33.22 0.84 24.29
N LYS A 837 -32.26 0.67 25.20
CA LYS A 837 -32.10 1.45 26.43
C LYS A 837 -31.05 2.56 26.24
N LEU A 838 -29.93 2.23 25.59
CA LEU A 838 -28.80 3.13 25.39
C LEU A 838 -29.14 4.31 24.48
N TYR A 839 -29.65 4.07 23.26
CA TYR A 839 -29.78 5.15 22.26
C TYR A 839 -30.76 6.26 22.70
N PRO A 840 -31.94 5.98 23.31
CA PRO A 840 -32.82 7.04 23.80
C PRO A 840 -32.17 7.88 24.91
N LYS A 841 -31.54 7.22 25.91
CA LYS A 841 -30.87 7.92 27.03
C LYS A 841 -29.66 8.73 26.57
N ALA A 842 -28.84 8.16 25.69
CA ALA A 842 -27.69 8.84 25.12
C ALA A 842 -28.11 10.07 24.30
N LEU A 843 -29.21 10.00 23.52
CA LEU A 843 -29.73 11.17 22.80
C LEU A 843 -30.33 12.23 23.74
N GLU A 844 -31.03 11.83 24.80
CA GLU A 844 -31.57 12.73 25.83
C GLU A 844 -30.44 13.47 26.57
N GLU A 845 -29.37 12.76 26.93
CA GLU A 845 -28.22 13.32 27.64
C GLU A 845 -27.34 14.19 26.73
N MET A 846 -27.08 13.75 25.49
CA MET A 846 -26.48 14.63 24.47
C MET A 846 -27.33 15.89 24.27
N ALA A 847 -28.67 15.79 24.29
CA ALA A 847 -29.54 16.96 24.19
C ALA A 847 -29.48 17.88 25.42
N ARG A 848 -29.25 17.35 26.62
CA ARG A 848 -29.03 18.16 27.83
C ARG A 848 -27.74 18.98 27.70
N VAL A 849 -26.67 18.35 27.22
CA VAL A 849 -25.33 18.94 27.14
C VAL A 849 -25.15 19.83 25.91
N CYS A 850 -25.81 19.54 24.79
CA CYS A 850 -25.65 20.25 23.53
C CYS A 850 -26.36 21.62 23.50
N SER A 851 -25.69 22.64 22.95
CA SER A 851 -26.16 24.02 22.81
C SER A 851 -27.53 24.10 22.10
N VAL A 852 -28.56 24.59 22.81
CA VAL A 852 -29.93 24.71 22.28
C VAL A 852 -30.01 25.64 21.06
N GLY A 853 -30.66 25.17 19.99
CA GLY A 853 -30.91 25.96 18.77
C GLY A 853 -29.74 26.14 17.80
N SER A 854 -28.49 25.94 18.23
CA SER A 854 -27.28 25.98 17.38
C SER A 854 -26.57 24.63 17.25
N GLY A 855 -26.76 23.75 18.24
CA GLY A 855 -26.03 22.52 18.41
C GLY A 855 -26.33 21.44 17.36
N ARG A 856 -25.35 20.58 17.12
CA ARG A 856 -25.32 19.60 16.02
C ARG A 856 -24.93 18.22 16.53
N ALA A 857 -25.43 17.15 15.90
CA ALA A 857 -24.94 15.80 16.13
C ALA A 857 -24.83 14.97 14.83
N VAL A 858 -23.74 14.23 14.67
CA VAL A 858 -23.52 13.31 13.53
C VAL A 858 -23.23 11.91 14.07
N LEU A 859 -24.23 11.03 13.98
CA LEU A 859 -24.21 9.73 14.64
C LEU A 859 -24.24 8.60 13.62
N LEU A 860 -23.32 7.64 13.74
CA LEU A 860 -23.23 6.46 12.88
C LEU A 860 -23.79 5.22 13.58
N THR A 861 -24.67 4.46 12.91
CA THR A 861 -25.18 3.19 13.45
C THR A 861 -25.70 2.22 12.38
N GLN A 862 -25.56 0.92 12.60
CA GLN A 862 -26.27 -0.12 11.84
C GLN A 862 -27.67 -0.46 12.41
N ASP A 863 -28.01 -0.03 13.64
CA ASP A 863 -29.31 -0.30 14.26
C ASP A 863 -30.35 0.76 13.89
N LYS A 864 -30.79 0.65 12.63
CA LYS A 864 -31.74 1.57 11.99
C LYS A 864 -33.07 1.67 12.75
N LYS A 865 -33.55 0.57 13.33
CA LYS A 865 -34.86 0.49 13.97
C LYS A 865 -34.86 1.24 15.31
N VAL A 866 -33.82 1.02 16.11
CA VAL A 866 -33.65 1.73 17.39
C VAL A 866 -33.41 3.21 17.14
N MET A 867 -32.48 3.57 16.24
CA MET A 867 -32.16 4.97 15.94
C MET A 867 -33.36 5.75 15.40
N TRP A 868 -34.10 5.18 14.44
CA TRP A 868 -35.33 5.80 13.91
C TRP A 868 -36.36 6.05 15.02
N LYS A 869 -36.56 5.09 15.94
CA LYS A 869 -37.48 5.29 17.07
C LYS A 869 -36.96 6.35 18.03
N ALA A 870 -35.69 6.29 18.42
CA ALA A 870 -35.10 7.19 19.42
C ALA A 870 -35.13 8.65 18.94
N VAL A 871 -34.77 8.90 17.69
CA VAL A 871 -34.83 10.24 17.06
C VAL A 871 -36.27 10.71 16.91
N ASN A 872 -37.18 9.91 16.34
CA ASN A 872 -38.57 10.34 16.13
C ASN A 872 -39.38 10.48 17.43
N SER A 873 -38.93 9.86 18.53
CA SER A 873 -39.53 10.05 19.87
C SER A 873 -38.96 11.28 20.59
N SER A 874 -37.84 11.83 20.11
CA SER A 874 -37.21 13.00 20.72
C SER A 874 -37.84 14.29 20.19
N ARG A 875 -38.18 15.20 21.11
CA ARG A 875 -38.53 16.59 20.76
C ARG A 875 -37.29 17.50 20.70
N GLN A 876 -36.14 16.99 21.13
CA GLN A 876 -34.90 17.75 21.31
C GLN A 876 -33.99 17.74 20.06
N TRP A 877 -34.17 16.74 19.19
CA TRP A 877 -33.37 16.54 17.98
C TRP A 877 -34.25 16.53 16.74
N LYS A 878 -33.94 17.40 15.78
CA LYS A 878 -34.47 17.35 14.42
C LYS A 878 -33.48 16.60 13.55
N LYS A 879 -33.95 15.67 12.72
CA LYS A 879 -33.13 14.95 11.74
C LYS A 879 -33.15 15.65 10.39
N ASP A 880 -32.03 16.21 9.98
CA ASP A 880 -31.90 16.92 8.71
C ASP A 880 -31.54 15.97 7.56
N LEU A 881 -30.55 15.10 7.76
CA LEU A 881 -30.05 14.20 6.72
C LEU A 881 -29.83 12.77 7.24
N THR A 882 -29.88 11.79 6.34
CA THR A 882 -29.39 10.43 6.60
C THR A 882 -28.66 9.89 5.37
N LEU A 883 -27.37 9.60 5.51
CA LEU A 883 -26.56 8.98 4.46
C LEU A 883 -26.40 7.49 4.73
N TRP A 884 -26.66 6.66 3.71
CA TRP A 884 -26.55 5.20 3.81
C TRP A 884 -25.20 4.74 3.27
N ILE A 885 -24.33 4.26 4.16
CA ILE A 885 -22.95 3.90 3.82
C ILE A 885 -22.66 2.42 3.99
N ASN A 886 -21.63 1.90 3.31
CA ASN A 886 -21.21 0.50 3.41
C ASN A 886 -19.90 0.35 4.19
N ILE A 887 -19.99 -0.06 5.46
CA ILE A 887 -18.83 -0.32 6.32
C ILE A 887 -18.60 -1.83 6.41
N GLY A 888 -17.58 -2.34 5.73
CA GLY A 888 -17.19 -3.76 5.81
C GLY A 888 -18.30 -4.75 5.46
N GLY A 889 -19.16 -4.40 4.49
CA GLY A 889 -20.34 -5.18 4.10
C GLY A 889 -21.62 -4.83 4.86
N LEU A 890 -21.56 -3.95 5.87
CA LEU A 890 -22.72 -3.51 6.65
C LEU A 890 -23.28 -2.20 6.11
N LYS A 891 -24.55 -2.20 5.68
CA LYS A 891 -25.29 -0.97 5.32
C LYS A 891 -25.70 -0.18 6.57
N ALA A 892 -24.79 0.64 7.08
CA ALA A 892 -24.99 1.55 8.21
C ALA A 892 -25.55 2.91 7.76
N GLY A 893 -26.12 3.68 8.69
CA GLY A 893 -26.60 5.05 8.46
C GLY A 893 -25.81 6.06 9.27
N ILE A 894 -25.40 7.15 8.63
CA ILE A 894 -24.96 8.39 9.29
C ILE A 894 -26.18 9.30 9.39
N TYR A 895 -26.51 9.75 10.60
CA TYR A 895 -27.65 10.60 10.90
C TYR A 895 -27.13 11.99 11.30
N VAL A 896 -27.49 13.02 10.54
CA VAL A 896 -27.17 14.42 10.85
C VAL A 896 -28.39 15.03 11.53
N LEU A 897 -28.20 15.51 12.75
CA LEU A 897 -29.23 16.05 13.63
C LEU A 897 -28.89 17.49 14.04
N THR A 898 -29.90 18.34 14.16
CA THR A 898 -29.82 19.67 14.78
C THR A 898 -30.59 19.71 16.09
N ARG A 899 -30.06 20.45 17.06
CA ARG A 899 -30.66 20.66 18.37
C ARG A 899 -31.82 21.65 18.24
N THR A 900 -33.03 21.22 18.56
CA THR A 900 -34.20 22.10 18.54
C THR A 900 -34.09 23.21 19.59
N LYS A 901 -34.84 24.30 19.37
CA LYS A 901 -35.05 25.38 20.34
C LYS A 901 -36.03 24.95 21.44
#